data_AF-A0A2N1MQE9-F1
#
_entry.id   AF-A0A2N1MQE9-F1
#
_cell.length_a   1.000
_cell.length_b   1.000
_cell.length_c   1.000
_cell.angle_alpha   90.00
_cell.angle_beta   90.00
_cell.angle_gamma   90.00
#
_symmetry.space_group_name_H-M   'P 1'
#
loop_
_entity.id
_entity.type
_entity.pdbx_description
1 polymer ?
#
loop_
_entity_poly.entity_id
_entity_poly.type
_entity_poly.pdbx_seq_one_letter_code
_entity_poly.pdbx_strand_id
1 'polypeptide(L)'
;MIDLSKEYNLVSKNINIDETIPLCTIDGSILQKVVDRSKLNFRVLYMLESNISFNYLNNYNLKEDFIILLSKLPIHVAIYILEGIYSRKKRIYDPLTYLRSELQIIKSNHIDINPKYIPSHCVMMRKVVISPTTMYLLHPTIETSNRVIRRFRDKMDNFLRIQFVDEACGKVGSSNGNNIYALYNRIYHTLNRGIKIGNRHYEFLAFSSSQLRDHSCWFFASTEDLTANHIRDWMGDFTSIKNVAKYAARMGQCFSSTREIQDLPVNNIEEISDIVKNGYTFSDGTGKLSFSLANKIAQELELKYIPSAFQFRLAGYKGVLCQSRFVRGDEIKVRPSQYKFESSHNVLEVIRCSNFIPAYLNRQAITLLSTLGIPDNVFIEMKDLQVNELNKIFNDERTAIKLLQKNSDEYGISRELADLVKAGFLQIKDPYVTNLISLFRLVMLRDLKKKAKIRVEKGAFLLGVLDETQSLNENEIYCCVTDPNGRNGRRVITGTCIVFRNPCFHPGDIRVVTAVNCKNLSNLMDVVVFPATGYRDIPSQCSGGDLDGDDFTIIYDERLIPKKKRIEPMAYEAQRPDYIENVTIEDVQSFFVNYILSDQLGIIANSHLAKADHFETGAFHGQCIRLAQLHSEAVDFPKTGKPAILSSVLRANTFPDFMEKHDKPTYISEKVLGILYRSINEEAFNPCYQMVLDDRLHVQGYKTYVEEARKIKRTYDADIKGLMNQYGVKTEFEVTSGYIVNTIINLERKKSRDINKSVMDAFISIRRHYRKLFEEEFYGKGTNIISPVAHNRMRAKAAAWYFVTYHPAELKGNPSERMISFPWVAYDVLCDIVNETSESNVNNVINIKPNVKNKQKTAGKKSKSNTINVLPKNDDINDDIEVLKRSLN
;
A
#
# COMPACT_ATOMS: atom_id res chain seq x y z
N MET A 1 32.80 34.30 18.84
CA MET A 1 32.09 33.29 18.01
C MET A 1 30.84 32.75 18.69
N ILE A 2 30.87 32.26 19.94
CA ILE A 2 29.66 31.75 20.62
C ILE A 2 28.57 32.81 20.77
N ASP A 3 28.92 34.05 21.11
CA ASP A 3 27.93 35.13 21.20
C ASP A 3 27.35 35.53 19.83
N LEU A 4 28.17 35.53 18.78
CA LEU A 4 27.71 35.62 17.38
C LEU A 4 26.81 34.43 17.01
N SER A 5 27.13 33.21 17.45
CA SER A 5 26.31 32.02 17.24
C SER A 5 24.97 32.09 17.99
N LYS A 6 24.90 32.75 19.15
CA LYS A 6 23.63 33.05 19.85
C LYS A 6 22.78 34.05 19.05
N GLU A 7 23.42 35.02 18.40
CA GLU A 7 22.77 36.01 17.54
C GLU A 7 22.11 35.36 16.32
N TYR A 8 22.78 34.37 15.71
CA TYR A 8 22.26 33.60 14.57
C TYR A 8 21.48 32.31 14.96
N ASN A 9 21.12 32.13 16.24
CA ASN A 9 20.42 30.94 16.77
C ASN A 9 21.10 29.59 16.47
N LEU A 10 22.42 29.56 16.32
CA LEU A 10 23.20 28.33 16.12
C LEU A 10 23.48 27.59 17.43
N VAL A 11 23.27 28.24 18.58
CA VAL A 11 23.34 27.66 19.93
C VAL A 11 22.20 28.20 20.79
N SER A 12 21.79 27.45 21.81
CA SER A 12 20.75 27.91 22.76
C SER A 12 21.19 29.19 23.48
N LYS A 13 20.29 30.18 23.55
CA LYS A 13 20.56 31.49 24.17
C LYS A 13 20.87 31.39 25.66
N ASN A 14 20.47 30.29 26.31
CA ASN A 14 20.64 30.05 27.75
C ASN A 14 21.84 29.15 28.09
N ILE A 15 22.74 28.87 27.14
CA ILE A 15 23.94 28.07 27.42
C ILE A 15 24.90 28.85 28.32
N ASN A 16 25.22 28.24 29.47
CA ASN A 16 26.27 28.68 30.39
C ASN A 16 27.64 28.29 29.82
N ILE A 17 28.47 29.30 29.52
CA ILE A 17 29.73 29.15 28.77
C ILE A 17 30.80 28.47 29.63
N ASP A 18 30.75 28.65 30.96
CA ASP A 18 31.76 28.13 31.88
C ASP A 18 31.60 26.63 32.18
N GLU A 19 30.42 26.06 31.92
CA GLU A 19 30.10 24.64 32.18
C GLU A 19 30.11 23.76 30.93
N THR A 20 30.20 24.36 29.74
CA THR A 20 30.23 23.61 28.48
C THR A 20 31.67 23.39 28.03
N ILE A 21 32.01 22.11 27.75
CA ILE A 21 33.31 21.67 27.20
C ILE A 21 33.76 22.68 26.14
N PRO A 22 34.99 23.24 26.23
CA PRO A 22 35.41 24.31 25.35
C PRO A 22 35.19 23.90 23.90
N LEU A 23 34.51 24.77 23.14
CA LEU A 23 34.32 24.60 21.70
C LEU A 23 35.71 24.51 21.06
N CYS A 24 36.15 23.27 20.83
CA CYS A 24 37.44 22.98 20.24
C CYS A 24 37.39 23.48 18.79
N THR A 25 38.09 24.59 18.55
CA THR A 25 38.18 25.18 17.22
C THR A 25 39.27 24.43 16.49
N ILE A 26 38.87 23.56 15.56
CA ILE A 26 39.80 22.81 14.73
C ILE A 26 40.02 23.60 13.45
N ASP A 27 41.28 23.82 13.08
CA ASP A 27 41.62 24.44 11.81
C ASP A 27 41.10 23.57 10.65
N GLY A 28 40.29 24.17 9.78
CA GLY A 28 39.65 23.48 8.66
C GLY A 28 40.64 22.89 7.66
N SER A 29 41.87 23.40 7.60
CA SER A 29 42.95 22.84 6.76
C SER A 29 43.35 21.42 7.21
N ILE A 30 43.18 21.09 8.49
CA ILE A 30 43.49 19.79 9.08
C ILE A 30 42.33 18.79 8.92
N LEU A 31 41.12 19.28 8.61
CA LEU A 31 39.91 18.46 8.41
C LEU A 31 39.90 17.70 7.06
N GLN A 32 40.86 17.96 6.17
CA GLN A 32 40.98 17.24 4.90
C GLN A 32 41.83 15.96 5.04
N LYS A 33 41.16 14.85 5.34
CA LYS A 33 41.52 13.54 4.79
C LYS A 33 40.24 12.87 4.31
N VAL A 34 39.90 13.05 3.04
CA VAL A 34 38.90 12.20 2.38
C VAL A 34 39.51 10.80 2.36
N VAL A 35 39.05 9.95 3.28
CA VAL A 35 39.46 8.56 3.36
C VAL A 35 38.95 7.84 2.11
N ASP A 36 39.83 7.09 1.44
CA ASP A 36 39.46 6.35 0.24
C ASP A 36 38.49 5.22 0.60
N ARG A 37 37.32 5.21 -0.06
CA ARG A 37 36.26 4.23 0.15
C ARG A 37 36.15 3.23 -1.00
N SER A 38 37.05 3.30 -1.98
CA SER A 38 37.08 2.43 -3.16
C SER A 38 37.14 0.94 -2.80
N LYS A 39 37.71 0.61 -1.63
CA LYS A 39 37.82 -0.75 -1.09
C LYS A 39 36.49 -1.37 -0.67
N LEU A 40 35.44 -0.58 -0.47
CA LEU A 40 34.14 -1.09 -0.03
C LEU A 40 33.35 -1.67 -1.19
N ASN A 41 32.72 -2.83 -0.96
CA ASN A 41 31.67 -3.32 -1.86
C ASN A 41 30.60 -2.24 -2.03
N PHE A 42 30.11 -2.05 -3.26
CA PHE A 42 29.16 -0.98 -3.58
C PHE A 42 27.90 -0.98 -2.70
N ARG A 43 27.40 -2.14 -2.29
CA ARG A 43 26.22 -2.23 -1.41
C ARG A 43 26.49 -1.65 -0.01
N VAL A 44 27.67 -1.94 0.52
CA VAL A 44 28.15 -1.41 1.80
C VAL A 44 28.44 0.09 1.68
N LEU A 45 29.09 0.50 0.59
CA LEU A 45 29.37 1.90 0.29
C LEU A 45 28.09 2.73 0.22
N TYR A 46 27.09 2.27 -0.52
CA TYR A 46 25.80 2.96 -0.62
C TYR A 46 25.17 3.16 0.76
N MET A 47 25.14 2.12 1.60
CA MET A 47 24.60 2.21 2.96
C MET A 47 25.41 3.14 3.88
N LEU A 48 26.73 3.21 3.70
CA LEU A 48 27.58 4.17 4.40
C LEU A 48 27.24 5.60 3.96
N GLU A 49 27.15 5.86 2.66
CA GLU A 49 26.79 7.16 2.10
C GLU A 49 25.36 7.58 2.50
N SER A 50 24.43 6.63 2.63
CA SER A 50 23.10 6.88 3.22
C SER A 50 23.22 7.50 4.61
N ASN A 51 23.97 6.87 5.52
CA ASN A 51 24.17 7.37 6.87
C ASN A 51 24.89 8.73 6.92
N ILE A 52 25.79 8.98 5.97
CA ILE A 52 26.48 10.27 5.83
C ILE A 52 25.53 11.37 5.35
N SER A 53 24.68 11.07 4.37
CA SER A 53 23.74 12.05 3.79
C SER A 53 22.74 12.58 4.82
N PHE A 54 22.41 11.77 5.84
CA PHE A 54 21.58 12.16 6.98
C PHE A 54 22.38 12.69 8.19
N ASN A 55 23.70 12.83 8.06
CA ASN A 55 24.60 13.27 9.11
C ASN A 55 24.56 12.37 10.38
N TYR A 56 24.13 11.10 10.25
CA TYR A 56 24.23 10.10 11.32
C TYR A 56 25.68 9.64 11.50
N LEU A 57 26.40 9.56 10.38
CA LEU A 57 27.85 9.51 10.30
C LEU A 57 28.34 10.79 9.62
N ASN A 58 29.60 11.12 9.81
CA ASN A 58 30.20 12.30 9.19
C ASN A 58 31.59 11.99 8.70
N ASN A 59 31.88 12.54 7.53
CA ASN A 59 33.13 12.32 6.81
C ASN A 59 34.37 12.57 7.67
N TYR A 60 34.34 13.57 8.55
CA TYR A 60 35.49 13.93 9.40
C TYR A 60 35.77 12.92 10.52
N ASN A 61 34.78 12.12 10.92
CA ASN A 61 34.91 11.11 11.97
C ASN A 61 35.22 9.71 11.41
N LEU A 62 35.16 9.53 10.08
CA LEU A 62 35.38 8.25 9.42
C LEU A 62 36.86 8.09 9.07
N LYS A 63 37.63 7.48 9.98
CA LYS A 63 39.06 7.19 9.80
C LYS A 63 39.29 5.96 8.91
N GLU A 64 40.50 5.83 8.34
CA GLU A 64 40.90 4.68 7.51
C GLU A 64 40.65 3.33 8.21
N ASP A 65 40.93 3.23 9.51
CA ASP A 65 40.70 2.00 10.29
C ASP A 65 39.24 1.54 10.30
N PHE A 66 38.29 2.49 10.29
CA PHE A 66 36.86 2.18 10.21
C PHE A 66 36.52 1.57 8.84
N ILE A 67 37.04 2.16 7.76
CA ILE A 67 36.81 1.67 6.39
C ILE A 67 37.47 0.30 6.19
N ILE A 68 38.69 0.10 6.68
CA ILE A 68 39.38 -1.18 6.63
C ILE A 68 38.59 -2.24 7.40
N LEU A 69 38.15 -1.94 8.62
CA LEU A 69 37.36 -2.88 9.40
C LEU A 69 36.06 -3.24 8.68
N LEU A 70 35.33 -2.25 8.15
CA LEU A 70 34.08 -2.45 7.43
C LEU A 70 34.27 -3.28 6.15
N SER A 71 35.38 -3.09 5.42
CA SER A 71 35.71 -3.85 4.20
C SER A 71 36.01 -5.33 4.45
N LYS A 72 36.47 -5.68 5.66
CA LYS A 72 36.79 -7.06 6.05
C LYS A 72 35.58 -7.85 6.54
N LEU A 73 34.45 -7.19 6.79
CA LEU A 73 33.23 -7.84 7.23
C LEU A 73 32.49 -8.48 6.06
N PRO A 74 31.77 -9.60 6.30
CA PRO A 74 30.79 -10.09 5.33
C PRO A 74 29.78 -8.99 4.98
N ILE A 75 29.40 -8.88 3.70
CA ILE A 75 28.56 -7.79 3.17
C ILE A 75 27.26 -7.63 3.97
N HIS A 76 26.59 -8.74 4.29
CA HIS A 76 25.32 -8.72 5.04
C HIS A 76 25.50 -8.24 6.48
N VAL A 77 26.60 -8.57 7.15
CA VAL A 77 26.93 -8.08 8.51
C VAL A 77 27.18 -6.58 8.49
N ALA A 78 28.00 -6.11 7.53
CA ALA A 78 28.29 -4.67 7.38
C ALA A 78 27.02 -3.86 7.11
N ILE A 79 26.16 -4.34 6.20
CA ILE A 79 24.86 -3.73 5.91
C ILE A 79 23.98 -3.72 7.15
N TYR A 80 23.85 -4.84 7.86
CA TYR A 80 23.05 -4.93 9.09
C TYR A 80 23.44 -3.86 10.13
N ILE A 81 24.74 -3.67 10.37
CA ILE A 81 25.23 -2.65 11.30
C ILE A 81 24.88 -1.25 10.80
N LEU A 82 25.14 -0.94 9.52
CA LEU A 82 24.84 0.36 8.93
C LEU A 82 23.33 0.67 8.87
N GLU A 83 22.50 -0.34 8.66
CA GLU A 83 21.04 -0.25 8.77
C GLU A 83 20.62 0.05 10.21
N GLY A 84 21.29 -0.56 11.19
CA GLY A 84 21.10 -0.25 12.61
C GLY A 84 21.39 1.21 12.93
N ILE A 85 22.46 1.78 12.38
CA ILE A 85 22.79 3.21 12.53
C ILE A 85 21.69 4.08 11.90
N TYR A 86 21.32 3.77 10.66
CA TYR A 86 20.30 4.50 9.92
C TYR A 86 18.96 4.52 10.66
N SER A 87 18.56 3.36 11.20
CA SER A 87 17.29 3.18 11.91
C SER A 87 17.25 3.94 13.23
N ARG A 88 18.39 4.09 13.93
CA ARG A 88 18.46 4.84 15.20
C ARG A 88 18.26 6.35 14.99
N LYS A 89 18.54 6.87 13.80
CA LYS A 89 18.43 8.30 13.44
C LYS A 89 19.15 9.25 14.41
N LYS A 90 20.27 8.78 14.97
CA LYS A 90 21.09 9.53 15.93
C LYS A 90 22.51 9.62 15.41
N ARG A 91 23.16 10.75 15.68
CA ARG A 91 24.57 10.95 15.36
C ARG A 91 25.45 10.04 16.20
N ILE A 92 26.32 9.29 15.55
CA ILE A 92 27.44 8.56 16.16
C ILE A 92 28.71 9.40 16.02
N TYR A 93 29.27 9.80 17.16
CA TYR A 93 30.47 10.65 17.20
C TYR A 93 31.77 9.85 17.06
N ASP A 94 31.82 8.61 17.53
CA ASP A 94 32.95 7.68 17.35
C ASP A 94 32.50 6.41 16.61
N PRO A 95 32.57 6.42 15.26
CA PRO A 95 32.13 5.29 14.43
C PRO A 95 32.94 4.00 14.65
N LEU A 96 34.24 4.10 14.94
CA LEU A 96 35.11 2.94 15.07
C LEU A 96 34.81 2.17 16.35
N THR A 97 34.68 2.88 17.47
CA THR A 97 34.30 2.27 18.75
C THR A 97 32.92 1.64 18.66
N TYR A 98 31.96 2.33 18.03
CA TYR A 98 30.62 1.79 17.79
C TYR A 98 30.63 0.50 16.94
N LEU A 99 31.39 0.48 15.84
CA LEU A 99 31.50 -0.70 14.99
C LEU A 99 32.05 -1.90 15.75
N ARG A 100 33.07 -1.69 16.61
CA ARG A 100 33.63 -2.74 17.47
C ARG A 100 32.64 -3.26 18.51
N SER A 101 31.88 -2.37 19.16
CA SER A 101 30.89 -2.78 20.16
C SER A 101 29.76 -3.60 19.54
N GLU A 102 29.24 -3.21 18.37
CA GLU A 102 28.19 -3.97 17.69
C GLU A 102 28.69 -5.35 17.26
N LEU A 103 29.93 -5.46 16.78
CA LEU A 103 30.53 -6.76 16.45
C LEU A 103 30.71 -7.65 17.68
N GLN A 104 31.02 -7.08 18.85
CA GLN A 104 31.07 -7.84 20.10
C GLN A 104 29.69 -8.36 20.50
N ILE A 105 28.65 -7.52 20.38
CA ILE A 105 27.26 -7.90 20.66
C ILE A 105 26.79 -9.05 19.75
N ILE A 106 27.08 -8.96 18.45
CA ILE A 106 26.73 -10.00 17.48
C ILE A 106 27.37 -11.34 17.86
N LYS A 107 28.65 -11.30 18.26
CA LYS A 107 29.40 -12.50 18.68
C LYS A 107 28.90 -13.06 20.01
N SER A 108 28.72 -12.22 21.04
CA SER A 108 28.31 -12.66 22.38
C SER A 108 26.91 -13.26 22.41
N ASN A 109 26.02 -12.76 21.55
CA ASN A 109 24.63 -13.18 21.52
C ASN A 109 24.35 -14.28 20.47
N HIS A 110 25.39 -14.79 19.79
CA HIS A 110 25.28 -15.77 18.70
C HIS A 110 24.19 -15.39 17.67
N ILE A 111 24.20 -14.11 17.25
CA ILE A 111 23.23 -13.59 16.28
C ILE A 111 23.66 -14.03 14.88
N ASP A 112 22.84 -14.88 14.25
CA ASP A 112 23.05 -15.28 12.86
C ASP A 112 22.39 -14.26 11.92
N ILE A 113 23.20 -13.52 11.16
CA ILE A 113 22.73 -12.46 10.27
C ILE A 113 22.58 -13.04 8.87
N ASN A 114 21.35 -13.43 8.54
CA ASN A 114 21.04 -13.97 7.22
C ASN A 114 20.66 -12.88 6.21
N PRO A 115 20.88 -13.09 4.90
CA PRO A 115 20.41 -12.19 3.86
C PRO A 115 18.89 -12.03 3.92
N LYS A 116 18.40 -10.81 3.71
CA LYS A 116 16.95 -10.55 3.61
C LYS A 116 16.34 -11.39 2.48
N TYR A 117 15.26 -12.11 2.78
CA TYR A 117 14.48 -12.82 1.77
C TYR A 117 13.77 -11.81 0.85
N ILE A 118 13.97 -11.96 -0.45
CA ILE A 118 13.33 -11.12 -1.47
C ILE A 118 12.46 -12.04 -2.34
N PRO A 119 11.12 -11.83 -2.41
CA PRO A 119 10.26 -12.60 -3.31
C PRO A 119 10.72 -12.52 -4.77
N SER A 120 10.49 -13.56 -5.56
CA SER A 120 10.95 -13.68 -6.96
C SER A 120 10.49 -12.56 -7.89
N HIS A 121 9.33 -11.96 -7.60
CA HIS A 121 8.74 -10.84 -8.35
C HIS A 121 9.17 -9.45 -7.81
N CYS A 122 9.97 -9.41 -6.75
CA CYS A 122 10.43 -8.18 -6.09
C CYS A 122 11.95 -7.98 -6.22
N VAL A 123 12.41 -6.77 -5.96
CA VAL A 123 13.81 -6.35 -6.03
C VAL A 123 14.13 -5.30 -4.96
N MET A 124 15.40 -5.22 -4.52
CA MET A 124 15.86 -4.25 -3.53
C MET A 124 16.25 -2.92 -4.18
N MET A 125 15.32 -1.97 -4.28
CA MET A 125 15.53 -0.72 -5.01
C MET A 125 16.24 0.36 -4.20
N ARG A 126 17.24 1.01 -4.80
CA ARG A 126 17.90 2.22 -4.27
C ARG A 126 17.16 3.47 -4.71
N LYS A 127 17.08 4.44 -3.81
CA LYS A 127 16.39 5.71 -4.05
C LYS A 127 17.18 6.88 -3.47
N VAL A 128 17.28 7.95 -4.26
CA VAL A 128 17.88 9.22 -3.87
C VAL A 128 16.84 10.32 -3.94
N VAL A 129 16.80 11.16 -2.91
CA VAL A 129 15.95 12.34 -2.85
C VAL A 129 16.82 13.57 -3.01
N ILE A 130 16.51 14.42 -3.98
CA ILE A 130 17.25 15.65 -4.27
C ILE A 130 16.38 16.84 -3.90
N SER A 131 16.82 17.61 -2.91
CA SER A 131 16.23 18.89 -2.53
C SER A 131 16.99 20.04 -3.21
N PRO A 132 16.49 21.29 -3.13
CA PRO A 132 17.19 22.46 -3.65
C PRO A 132 18.65 22.59 -3.16
N THR A 133 18.92 22.22 -1.91
CA THR A 133 20.23 22.43 -1.26
C THR A 133 21.07 21.16 -1.14
N THR A 134 20.46 19.98 -1.10
CA THR A 134 21.20 18.74 -0.80
C THR A 134 20.65 17.49 -1.52
N MET A 135 21.28 16.35 -1.26
CA MET A 135 20.94 15.03 -1.78
C MET A 135 20.96 14.01 -0.64
N TYR A 136 19.84 13.30 -0.45
CA TYR A 136 19.66 12.28 0.58
C TYR A 136 19.61 10.89 -0.06
N LEU A 137 20.50 9.99 0.38
CA LEU A 137 20.53 8.60 -0.07
C LEU A 137 19.67 7.76 0.87
N LEU A 138 18.50 7.34 0.42
CA LEU A 138 17.58 6.55 1.23
C LEU A 138 18.06 5.11 1.35
N HIS A 139 17.71 4.47 2.46
CA HIS A 139 17.85 3.03 2.63
C HIS A 139 17.15 2.27 1.49
N PRO A 140 17.77 1.23 0.90
CA PRO A 140 17.13 0.45 -0.16
C PRO A 140 15.82 -0.21 0.30
N THR A 141 14.80 -0.24 -0.54
CA THR A 141 13.47 -0.80 -0.21
C THR A 141 13.07 -1.93 -1.15
N ILE A 142 12.38 -2.95 -0.64
CA ILE A 142 11.80 -4.00 -1.47
C ILE A 142 10.65 -3.42 -2.29
N GLU A 143 10.67 -3.60 -3.60
CA GLU A 143 9.59 -3.20 -4.50
C GLU A 143 9.29 -4.25 -5.55
N THR A 144 8.04 -4.28 -6.04
CA THR A 144 7.67 -5.10 -7.20
C THR A 144 8.49 -4.68 -8.42
N SER A 145 9.07 -5.68 -9.09
CA SER A 145 9.87 -5.48 -10.30
C SER A 145 9.02 -4.97 -11.48
N ASN A 146 9.71 -4.52 -12.52
CA ASN A 146 9.12 -4.16 -13.81
C ASN A 146 9.91 -4.83 -14.94
N ARG A 147 9.41 -4.72 -16.18
CA ARG A 147 9.98 -5.35 -17.37
C ARG A 147 11.49 -5.15 -17.52
N VAL A 148 11.94 -3.91 -17.36
CA VAL A 148 13.34 -3.51 -17.53
C VAL A 148 14.21 -4.11 -16.42
N ILE A 149 13.79 -3.95 -15.17
CA ILE A 149 14.55 -4.46 -14.01
C ILE A 149 14.58 -6.00 -14.00
N ARG A 150 13.53 -6.67 -14.48
CA ARG A 150 13.55 -8.13 -14.64
C ARG A 150 14.54 -8.57 -15.70
N ARG A 151 14.59 -7.90 -16.85
CA ARG A 151 15.54 -8.21 -17.92
C ARG A 151 17.00 -8.05 -17.49
N PHE A 152 17.32 -6.95 -16.81
CA PHE A 152 18.68 -6.57 -16.41
C PHE A 152 18.91 -6.78 -14.90
N ARG A 153 18.37 -7.89 -14.36
CA ARG A 153 18.38 -8.19 -12.92
C ARG A 153 19.79 -8.35 -12.34
N ASP A 154 20.72 -8.84 -13.15
CA ASP A 154 22.15 -8.98 -12.81
C ASP A 154 22.85 -7.62 -12.61
N LYS A 155 22.38 -6.57 -13.28
CA LYS A 155 22.88 -5.19 -13.16
C LYS A 155 22.01 -4.33 -12.22
N MET A 156 21.23 -4.94 -11.33
CA MET A 156 20.29 -4.23 -10.45
C MET A 156 20.95 -3.11 -9.63
N ASP A 157 22.19 -3.31 -9.17
CA ASP A 157 22.92 -2.30 -8.40
C ASP A 157 23.26 -1.02 -9.20
N ASN A 158 23.13 -1.07 -10.52
CA ASN A 158 23.36 0.03 -11.44
C ASN A 158 22.09 0.83 -11.75
N PHE A 159 20.92 0.37 -11.30
CA PHE A 159 19.69 1.17 -11.38
C PHE A 159 19.50 2.02 -10.12
N LEU A 160 19.06 3.25 -10.32
CA LEU A 160 18.81 4.20 -9.25
C LEU A 160 17.53 4.98 -9.53
N ARG A 161 16.69 5.13 -8.52
CA ARG A 161 15.52 6.01 -8.61
C ARG A 161 15.84 7.36 -7.98
N ILE A 162 15.60 8.44 -8.71
CA ILE A 162 15.75 9.80 -8.22
C ILE A 162 14.37 10.41 -8.03
N GLN A 163 14.16 11.13 -6.92
CA GLN A 163 12.99 11.95 -6.68
C GLN A 163 13.40 13.38 -6.33
N PHE A 164 12.77 14.35 -6.97
CA PHE A 164 12.96 15.77 -6.69
C PHE A 164 11.88 16.27 -5.71
N VAL A 165 12.30 16.98 -4.68
CA VAL A 165 11.43 17.48 -3.61
C VAL A 165 11.79 18.92 -3.23
N ASP A 166 10.91 19.62 -2.53
CA ASP A 166 11.26 20.87 -1.83
C ASP A 166 12.03 20.58 -0.52
N GLU A 167 12.48 21.61 0.20
CA GLU A 167 13.20 21.42 1.47
C GLU A 167 12.32 20.86 2.60
N ALA A 168 11.01 21.04 2.51
CA ALA A 168 10.04 20.40 3.41
C ALA A 168 9.70 18.96 2.96
N CYS A 169 10.42 18.44 1.96
CA CYS A 169 10.25 17.12 1.36
C CYS A 169 8.85 16.87 0.76
N GLY A 170 8.17 17.96 0.40
CA GLY A 170 7.01 17.97 -0.47
C GLY A 170 7.40 17.96 -1.94
N LYS A 171 6.40 17.95 -2.82
CA LYS A 171 6.64 18.15 -4.26
C LYS A 171 7.18 19.55 -4.51
N VAL A 172 8.08 19.66 -5.48
CA VAL A 172 8.55 20.97 -5.94
C VAL A 172 7.35 21.76 -6.45
N GLY A 173 7.10 22.94 -5.88
CA GLY A 173 5.95 23.76 -6.26
C GLY A 173 6.06 24.27 -7.70
N SER A 174 4.91 24.34 -8.40
CA SER A 174 4.81 25.03 -9.68
C SER A 174 5.07 26.54 -9.51
N SER A 175 5.79 27.18 -10.42
CA SER A 175 6.04 28.63 -10.40
C SER A 175 5.36 29.34 -11.56
N ASN A 176 4.79 30.52 -11.29
CA ASN A 176 4.28 31.43 -12.33
C ASN A 176 5.22 32.64 -12.55
N GLY A 177 6.40 32.68 -11.93
CA GLY A 177 7.30 33.84 -11.94
C GLY A 177 8.76 33.52 -12.27
N ASN A 178 9.48 34.55 -12.75
CA ASN A 178 10.86 34.49 -13.28
C ASN A 178 11.96 34.28 -12.23
N ASN A 179 11.66 34.22 -10.93
CA ASN A 179 12.67 34.21 -9.86
C ASN A 179 13.07 32.81 -9.32
N ILE A 180 12.60 31.71 -9.93
CA ILE A 180 12.83 30.33 -9.43
C ILE A 180 13.65 29.47 -10.40
N TYR A 181 14.21 30.03 -11.47
CA TYR A 181 14.99 29.26 -12.45
C TYR A 181 16.16 28.47 -11.84
N ALA A 182 16.80 28.97 -10.76
CA ALA A 182 17.87 28.25 -10.09
C ALA A 182 17.45 26.83 -9.61
N LEU A 183 16.22 26.68 -9.13
CA LEU A 183 15.69 25.39 -8.69
C LEU A 183 15.50 24.43 -9.87
N TYR A 184 14.84 24.89 -10.92
CA TYR A 184 14.61 24.09 -12.12
C TYR A 184 15.91 23.78 -12.87
N ASN A 185 16.88 24.70 -12.86
CA ASN A 185 18.22 24.49 -13.38
C ASN A 185 18.95 23.39 -12.62
N ARG A 186 18.82 23.31 -11.29
CA ARG A 186 19.39 22.19 -10.51
C ARG A 186 18.78 20.85 -10.95
N ILE A 187 17.46 20.78 -11.14
CA ILE A 187 16.78 19.58 -11.65
C ILE A 187 17.31 19.23 -13.05
N TYR A 188 17.33 20.21 -13.96
CA TYR A 188 17.83 20.03 -15.33
C TYR A 188 19.30 19.57 -15.35
N HIS A 189 20.18 20.21 -14.58
CA HIS A 189 21.58 19.81 -14.48
C HIS A 189 21.76 18.41 -13.91
N THR A 190 20.90 18.00 -12.97
CA THR A 190 20.92 16.62 -12.44
C THR A 190 20.53 15.62 -13.53
N LEU A 191 19.48 15.92 -14.31
CA LEU A 191 19.04 15.07 -15.42
C LEU A 191 20.10 14.97 -16.51
N ASN A 192 20.68 16.11 -16.91
CA ASN A 192 21.63 16.19 -18.01
C ASN A 192 23.03 15.67 -17.64
N ARG A 193 23.54 16.01 -16.45
CA ARG A 193 24.91 15.67 -16.02
C ARG A 193 25.01 14.43 -15.15
N GLY A 194 23.90 13.83 -14.75
CA GLY A 194 23.93 12.68 -13.85
C GLY A 194 24.28 13.01 -12.40
N ILE A 195 24.42 11.97 -11.57
CA ILE A 195 24.93 12.05 -10.20
C ILE A 195 25.98 10.97 -9.95
N LYS A 196 26.90 11.22 -9.00
CA LYS A 196 27.96 10.26 -8.65
C LYS A 196 27.78 9.73 -7.23
N ILE A 197 27.83 8.40 -7.07
CA ILE A 197 27.85 7.72 -5.77
C ILE A 197 29.05 6.78 -5.77
N GLY A 198 30.04 7.07 -4.92
CA GLY A 198 31.32 6.35 -4.95
C GLY A 198 32.00 6.48 -6.31
N ASN A 199 32.32 5.35 -6.93
CA ASN A 199 32.91 5.27 -8.26
C ASN A 199 31.87 5.18 -9.40
N ARG A 200 30.56 5.13 -9.10
CA ARG A 200 29.51 4.99 -10.11
C ARG A 200 28.93 6.34 -10.49
N HIS A 201 28.84 6.59 -11.80
CA HIS A 201 28.14 7.73 -12.36
C HIS A 201 26.80 7.26 -12.92
N TYR A 202 25.71 7.82 -12.40
CA TYR A 202 24.34 7.49 -12.78
C TYR A 202 23.83 8.58 -13.72
N GLU A 203 23.40 8.19 -14.92
CA GLU A 203 22.83 9.06 -15.95
C GLU A 203 21.32 8.85 -16.11
N PHE A 204 20.61 9.83 -16.67
CA PHE A 204 19.17 9.75 -16.86
C PHE A 204 18.77 8.63 -17.84
N LEU A 205 17.88 7.76 -17.39
CA LEU A 205 17.34 6.64 -18.19
C LEU A 205 15.96 6.99 -18.77
N ALA A 206 14.94 7.12 -17.92
CA ALA A 206 13.54 7.30 -18.32
C ALA A 206 12.64 7.63 -17.11
N PHE A 207 11.35 7.88 -17.34
CA PHE A 207 10.33 7.94 -16.29
C PHE A 207 8.98 7.43 -16.80
N SER A 208 8.17 6.84 -15.92
CA SER A 208 6.77 6.51 -16.18
C SER A 208 5.84 7.69 -15.86
N SER A 209 4.58 7.62 -16.29
CA SER A 209 3.59 8.67 -15.97
C SER A 209 3.30 8.80 -14.47
N SER A 210 3.39 7.71 -13.69
CA SER A 210 3.26 7.80 -12.23
C SER A 210 4.48 8.50 -11.63
N GLN A 211 5.68 8.15 -12.11
CA GLN A 211 6.92 8.73 -11.64
C GLN A 211 7.01 10.22 -11.97
N LEU A 212 6.59 10.63 -13.17
CA LEU A 212 6.50 12.04 -13.57
C LEU A 212 5.61 12.83 -12.59
N ARG A 213 4.42 12.31 -12.27
CA ARG A 213 3.53 12.93 -11.28
C ARG A 213 4.17 13.02 -9.90
N ASP A 214 5.00 12.07 -9.51
CA ASP A 214 5.70 12.06 -8.22
C ASP A 214 7.05 12.80 -8.25
N HIS A 215 7.34 13.50 -9.35
CA HIS A 215 8.58 14.22 -9.62
C HIS A 215 9.81 13.30 -9.48
N SER A 216 9.68 12.08 -9.99
CA SER A 216 10.70 11.02 -9.91
C SER A 216 11.01 10.42 -11.28
N CYS A 217 12.19 9.81 -11.38
CA CYS A 217 12.71 9.22 -12.62
C CYS A 217 13.74 8.13 -12.34
N TRP A 218 14.06 7.35 -13.37
CA TRP A 218 15.08 6.31 -13.38
C TRP A 218 16.39 6.83 -13.92
N PHE A 219 17.47 6.42 -13.26
CA PHE A 219 18.84 6.62 -13.66
C PHE A 219 19.56 5.27 -13.74
N PHE A 220 20.60 5.20 -14.56
CA PHE A 220 21.41 4.01 -14.75
C PHE A 220 22.90 4.34 -14.72
N ALA A 221 23.71 3.51 -14.09
CA ALA A 221 25.16 3.61 -14.14
C ALA A 221 25.72 2.64 -15.17
N SER A 222 26.27 3.17 -16.25
CA SER A 222 26.79 2.37 -17.37
C SER A 222 27.91 1.41 -16.93
N THR A 223 27.92 0.23 -17.54
CA THR A 223 29.00 -0.77 -17.46
C THR A 223 29.72 -0.86 -18.80
N GLU A 224 30.79 -1.65 -18.88
CA GLU A 224 31.53 -1.86 -20.13
C GLU A 224 30.64 -2.41 -21.26
N ASP A 225 29.64 -3.21 -20.91
CA ASP A 225 28.74 -3.93 -21.82
C ASP A 225 27.34 -3.28 -21.98
N LEU A 226 26.94 -2.37 -21.09
CA LEU A 226 25.56 -1.87 -21.04
C LEU A 226 25.51 -0.39 -20.68
N THR A 227 24.82 0.39 -21.51
CA THR A 227 24.59 1.83 -21.31
C THR A 227 23.10 2.14 -21.16
N ALA A 228 22.75 3.36 -20.71
CA ALA A 228 21.34 3.77 -20.69
C ALA A 228 20.71 3.76 -22.09
N ASN A 229 21.48 4.07 -23.15
CA ASN A 229 21.01 3.99 -24.53
C ASN A 229 20.68 2.56 -24.96
N HIS A 230 21.57 1.60 -24.70
CA HIS A 230 21.29 0.18 -24.99
C HIS A 230 20.01 -0.32 -24.31
N ILE A 231 19.75 0.14 -23.08
CA ILE A 231 18.52 -0.19 -22.35
C ILE A 231 17.30 0.44 -23.04
N ARG A 232 17.37 1.70 -23.47
CA ARG A 232 16.29 2.39 -24.19
C ARG A 232 15.99 1.74 -25.54
N ASP A 233 17.02 1.38 -26.29
CA ASP A 233 16.90 0.69 -27.59
C ASP A 233 16.22 -0.68 -27.42
N TRP A 234 16.50 -1.37 -26.31
CA TRP A 234 15.85 -2.64 -25.98
C TRP A 234 14.36 -2.49 -25.62
N MET A 235 13.90 -1.34 -25.10
CA MET A 235 12.52 -1.17 -24.65
C MET A 235 11.50 -1.29 -25.80
N GLY A 236 11.87 -0.84 -27.00
CA GLY A 236 11.03 -0.83 -28.18
C GLY A 236 11.44 0.29 -29.15
N ASP A 237 10.78 0.34 -30.30
CA ASP A 237 10.96 1.39 -31.28
C ASP A 237 9.92 2.52 -31.06
N PHE A 238 10.44 3.69 -30.73
CA PHE A 238 9.67 4.91 -30.49
C PHE A 238 9.88 5.97 -31.57
N THR A 239 10.65 5.69 -32.64
CA THR A 239 11.08 6.67 -33.66
C THR A 239 9.91 7.30 -34.44
N SER A 240 8.79 6.58 -34.55
CA SER A 240 7.54 7.05 -35.15
C SER A 240 6.81 8.09 -34.29
N ILE A 241 7.14 8.23 -33.00
CA ILE A 241 6.44 9.11 -32.06
C ILE A 241 7.10 10.49 -32.05
N LYS A 242 6.44 11.46 -32.69
CA LYS A 242 6.96 12.83 -32.88
C LYS A 242 6.61 13.82 -31.77
N ASN A 243 5.83 13.41 -30.76
CA ASN A 243 5.51 14.22 -29.59
C ASN A 243 6.33 13.77 -28.38
N VAL A 244 7.06 14.69 -27.76
CA VAL A 244 8.00 14.40 -26.65
C VAL A 244 7.30 13.77 -25.45
N ALA A 245 6.14 14.31 -25.04
CA ALA A 245 5.41 13.81 -23.89
C ALA A 245 4.89 12.39 -24.11
N LYS A 246 4.29 12.13 -25.28
CA LYS A 246 3.84 10.80 -25.71
C LYS A 246 5.01 9.83 -25.82
N TYR A 247 6.14 10.26 -26.41
CA TYR A 247 7.37 9.47 -26.52
C TYR A 247 7.84 9.01 -25.13
N ALA A 248 8.01 9.95 -24.20
CA ALA A 248 8.41 9.66 -22.83
C ALA A 248 7.41 8.74 -22.11
N ALA A 249 6.10 8.97 -22.30
CA ALA A 249 5.06 8.13 -21.73
C ALA A 249 5.03 6.70 -22.33
N ARG A 250 5.47 6.50 -23.58
CA ARG A 250 5.59 5.17 -24.20
C ARG A 250 6.81 4.42 -23.68
N MET A 251 7.98 5.07 -23.67
CA MET A 251 9.19 4.54 -23.03
C MET A 251 8.96 4.18 -21.55
N GLY A 252 8.27 5.05 -20.82
CA GLY A 252 7.95 4.87 -19.41
C GLY A 252 7.06 3.67 -19.06
N GLN A 253 6.33 3.10 -20.03
CA GLN A 253 5.44 1.95 -19.78
C GLN A 253 6.20 0.69 -19.42
N CYS A 254 7.44 0.54 -19.89
CA CYS A 254 8.33 -0.58 -19.55
C CYS A 254 8.71 -0.61 -18.05
N PHE A 255 8.49 0.50 -17.32
CA PHE A 255 8.71 0.59 -15.88
C PHE A 255 7.45 0.37 -15.03
N SER A 256 6.35 -0.08 -15.65
CA SER A 256 5.13 -0.44 -14.90
C SER A 256 5.42 -1.62 -13.98
N SER A 257 5.10 -1.49 -12.69
CA SER A 257 5.13 -2.61 -11.74
C SER A 257 4.14 -3.67 -12.21
N THR A 258 4.64 -4.86 -12.51
CA THR A 258 3.92 -5.92 -13.22
C THR A 258 4.41 -7.28 -12.74
N ARG A 259 3.55 -8.30 -12.83
CA ARG A 259 3.94 -9.71 -12.67
C ARG A 259 4.01 -10.34 -14.07
N GLU A 260 5.15 -10.89 -14.42
CA GLU A 260 5.27 -11.70 -15.64
C GLU A 260 4.54 -13.02 -15.46
N ILE A 261 3.96 -13.54 -16.53
CA ILE A 261 3.37 -14.88 -16.57
C ILE A 261 4.39 -15.78 -17.28
N GLN A 262 5.06 -16.66 -16.52
CA GLN A 262 6.12 -17.51 -17.05
C GLN A 262 5.55 -18.57 -18.01
N ASP A 263 6.36 -19.04 -18.95
CA ASP A 263 6.04 -20.11 -19.90
C ASP A 263 4.84 -19.89 -20.85
N LEU A 264 4.37 -18.64 -20.99
CA LEU A 264 3.33 -18.26 -21.94
C LEU A 264 3.82 -17.21 -22.97
N PRO A 265 4.76 -17.56 -23.87
CA PRO A 265 4.94 -16.75 -25.08
C PRO A 265 3.62 -16.80 -25.86
N VAL A 266 2.97 -15.64 -26.01
CA VAL A 266 1.71 -15.55 -26.75
C VAL A 266 2.05 -15.65 -28.22
N ASN A 267 2.13 -16.89 -28.72
CA ASN A 267 2.44 -17.15 -30.13
C ASN A 267 1.21 -16.89 -31.04
N ASN A 268 0.04 -16.68 -30.44
CA ASN A 268 -1.25 -16.47 -31.12
C ASN A 268 -1.85 -15.12 -30.70
N ILE A 269 -1.24 -14.01 -31.13
CA ILE A 269 -1.81 -12.67 -31.02
C ILE A 269 -2.54 -12.38 -32.34
N GLU A 270 -3.85 -12.22 -32.29
CA GLU A 270 -4.65 -11.75 -33.43
C GLU A 270 -5.00 -10.27 -33.25
N GLU A 271 -4.70 -9.42 -34.22
CA GLU A 271 -5.15 -8.03 -34.20
C GLU A 271 -6.52 -7.90 -34.86
N ILE A 272 -7.49 -7.37 -34.10
CA ILE A 272 -8.89 -7.18 -34.53
C ILE A 272 -9.26 -5.69 -34.53
N SER A 273 -10.05 -5.27 -35.52
CA SER A 273 -10.42 -3.85 -35.71
C SER A 273 -11.23 -3.27 -34.57
N ASP A 274 -10.88 -2.06 -34.12
CA ASP A 274 -11.68 -1.31 -33.15
C ASP A 274 -13.13 -1.09 -33.60
N ILE A 275 -14.04 -1.05 -32.63
CA ILE A 275 -15.45 -0.76 -32.85
C ILE A 275 -15.63 0.76 -32.76
N VAL A 276 -15.65 1.41 -33.92
CA VAL A 276 -15.82 2.87 -34.03
C VAL A 276 -17.19 3.20 -34.58
N LYS A 277 -17.95 4.07 -33.91
CA LYS A 277 -19.24 4.59 -34.36
C LYS A 277 -19.33 6.08 -34.06
N ASN A 278 -19.82 6.87 -35.02
CA ASN A 278 -19.99 8.33 -34.88
C ASN A 278 -18.74 9.08 -34.41
N GLY A 279 -17.55 8.61 -34.77
CA GLY A 279 -16.26 9.19 -34.34
C GLY A 279 -15.80 8.80 -32.94
N TYR A 280 -16.53 7.95 -32.22
CA TYR A 280 -16.17 7.42 -30.91
C TYR A 280 -15.73 5.96 -30.99
N THR A 281 -14.65 5.62 -30.28
CA THR A 281 -14.09 4.27 -30.22
C THR A 281 -14.66 3.55 -28.99
N PHE A 282 -15.66 2.70 -29.18
CA PHE A 282 -16.32 1.96 -28.10
C PHE A 282 -15.41 0.90 -27.47
N SER A 283 -14.41 0.43 -28.23
CA SER A 283 -13.45 -0.60 -27.79
C SER A 283 -12.10 -0.04 -27.34
N ASP A 284 -12.00 1.25 -27.03
CA ASP A 284 -10.72 1.90 -26.73
C ASP A 284 -10.04 1.23 -25.52
N GLY A 285 -8.94 0.52 -25.76
CA GLY A 285 -8.14 -0.10 -24.71
C GLY A 285 -8.56 -1.52 -24.31
N THR A 286 -9.58 -2.13 -24.91
CA THR A 286 -10.05 -3.47 -24.53
C THR A 286 -9.89 -4.52 -25.62
N GLY A 287 -9.49 -5.73 -25.23
CA GLY A 287 -9.25 -6.88 -26.10
C GLY A 287 -9.86 -8.16 -25.53
N LYS A 288 -9.61 -9.30 -26.19
CA LYS A 288 -10.20 -10.59 -25.84
C LYS A 288 -9.15 -11.59 -25.38
N LEU A 289 -9.56 -12.44 -24.45
CA LEU A 289 -8.77 -13.54 -23.91
C LEU A 289 -9.57 -14.84 -23.95
N SER A 290 -8.90 -15.94 -24.26
CA SER A 290 -9.51 -17.27 -24.11
C SER A 290 -9.68 -17.68 -22.65
N PHE A 291 -10.65 -18.55 -22.38
CA PHE A 291 -10.84 -19.11 -21.03
C PHE A 291 -9.66 -19.96 -20.56
N SER A 292 -9.00 -20.70 -21.45
CA SER A 292 -7.86 -21.54 -21.08
C SER A 292 -6.67 -20.69 -20.64
N LEU A 293 -6.39 -19.59 -21.35
CA LEU A 293 -5.31 -18.69 -20.99
C LEU A 293 -5.63 -17.91 -19.71
N ALA A 294 -6.88 -17.46 -19.53
CA ALA A 294 -7.33 -16.87 -18.27
C ALA A 294 -7.12 -17.82 -17.07
N ASN A 295 -7.40 -19.12 -17.24
CA ASN A 295 -7.16 -20.12 -16.21
C ASN A 295 -5.66 -20.30 -15.90
N LYS A 296 -4.80 -20.35 -16.93
CA LYS A 296 -3.35 -20.43 -16.73
C LYS A 296 -2.80 -19.20 -15.99
N ILE A 297 -3.25 -18.00 -16.37
CA ILE A 297 -2.90 -16.76 -15.66
C ILE A 297 -3.35 -16.83 -14.21
N ALA A 298 -4.57 -17.31 -13.94
CA ALA A 298 -5.07 -17.44 -12.57
C ALA A 298 -4.25 -18.44 -11.73
N GLN A 299 -3.80 -19.55 -12.33
CA GLN A 299 -2.94 -20.54 -11.67
C GLN A 299 -1.56 -19.96 -11.35
N GLU A 300 -0.91 -19.30 -12.30
CA GLU A 300 0.41 -18.66 -12.13
C GLU A 300 0.37 -17.52 -11.08
N LEU A 301 -0.75 -16.80 -11.03
CA LEU A 301 -0.97 -15.75 -10.04
C LEU A 301 -1.44 -16.29 -8.68
N GLU A 302 -1.65 -17.61 -8.55
CA GLU A 302 -2.16 -18.32 -7.36
C GLU A 302 -3.54 -17.80 -6.89
N LEU A 303 -4.43 -17.47 -7.84
CA LEU A 303 -5.76 -16.94 -7.56
C LEU A 303 -6.75 -18.05 -7.24
N LYS A 304 -7.66 -17.77 -6.29
CA LYS A 304 -8.72 -18.72 -5.86
C LYS A 304 -9.83 -18.93 -6.90
N TYR A 305 -9.97 -17.99 -7.83
CA TYR A 305 -10.97 -17.99 -8.88
C TYR A 305 -10.36 -17.44 -10.15
N ILE A 306 -11.00 -17.70 -11.30
CA ILE A 306 -10.57 -17.20 -12.61
C ILE A 306 -11.22 -15.82 -12.84
N PRO A 307 -10.46 -14.72 -12.86
CA PRO A 307 -11.00 -13.37 -13.07
C PRO A 307 -11.52 -13.15 -14.49
N SER A 308 -12.63 -12.44 -14.66
CA SER A 308 -13.24 -12.13 -15.96
C SER A 308 -12.38 -11.26 -16.86
N ALA A 309 -11.53 -10.41 -16.28
CA ALA A 309 -10.68 -9.50 -17.04
C ALA A 309 -9.33 -9.24 -16.36
N PHE A 310 -8.33 -8.91 -17.17
CA PHE A 310 -6.95 -8.69 -16.75
C PHE A 310 -6.42 -7.40 -17.37
N GLN A 311 -5.92 -6.48 -16.54
CA GLN A 311 -5.16 -5.34 -17.04
C GLN A 311 -3.73 -5.80 -17.32
N PHE A 312 -3.24 -5.56 -18.53
CA PHE A 312 -2.03 -6.21 -19.03
C PHE A 312 -1.07 -5.27 -19.76
N ARG A 313 0.14 -5.78 -19.96
CA ARG A 313 1.16 -5.33 -20.90
C ARG A 313 1.66 -6.51 -21.71
N LEU A 314 1.87 -6.32 -22.99
CA LEU A 314 2.43 -7.33 -23.89
C LEU A 314 3.11 -6.61 -25.05
N ALA A 315 4.42 -6.78 -25.24
CA ALA A 315 5.18 -5.98 -26.23
C ALA A 315 4.87 -4.48 -26.07
N GLY A 316 4.45 -3.81 -27.15
CA GLY A 316 3.97 -2.43 -27.14
C GLY A 316 2.46 -2.26 -26.93
N TYR A 317 1.72 -3.34 -26.63
CA TYR A 317 0.29 -3.32 -26.31
C TYR A 317 0.04 -3.00 -24.82
N LYS A 318 -1.01 -2.20 -24.60
CA LYS A 318 -1.57 -1.85 -23.29
C LYS A 318 -3.09 -2.01 -23.34
N GLY A 319 -3.67 -2.57 -22.29
CA GLY A 319 -5.09 -2.36 -22.02
C GLY A 319 -5.67 -3.33 -21.01
N VAL A 320 -6.92 -3.71 -21.26
CA VAL A 320 -7.63 -4.80 -20.59
C VAL A 320 -7.87 -5.94 -21.57
N LEU A 321 -7.71 -7.18 -21.13
CA LEU A 321 -8.18 -8.37 -21.83
C LEU A 321 -9.36 -8.96 -21.07
N CYS A 322 -10.49 -9.14 -21.76
CA CYS A 322 -11.71 -9.71 -21.20
C CYS A 322 -11.93 -11.12 -21.74
N GLN A 323 -12.38 -12.04 -20.87
CA GLN A 323 -12.69 -13.41 -21.27
C GLN A 323 -13.81 -13.45 -22.33
N SER A 324 -13.58 -14.20 -23.41
CA SER A 324 -14.54 -14.34 -24.50
C SER A 324 -14.82 -15.81 -24.83
N ARG A 325 -16.11 -16.14 -25.01
CA ARG A 325 -16.55 -17.49 -25.41
C ARG A 325 -16.22 -17.84 -26.87
N PHE A 326 -15.81 -16.84 -27.65
CA PHE A 326 -15.51 -16.98 -29.08
C PHE A 326 -14.02 -17.12 -29.38
N VAL A 327 -13.16 -17.00 -28.36
CA VAL A 327 -11.71 -17.17 -28.49
C VAL A 327 -11.34 -18.57 -27.99
N ARG A 328 -10.59 -19.33 -28.80
CA ARG A 328 -10.27 -20.74 -28.54
C ARG A 328 -8.77 -20.93 -28.37
N GLY A 329 -8.37 -22.04 -27.73
CA GLY A 329 -6.96 -22.31 -27.43
C GLY A 329 -6.35 -21.22 -26.56
N ASP A 330 -5.04 -21.02 -26.60
CA ASP A 330 -4.36 -19.97 -25.82
C ASP A 330 -4.11 -18.72 -26.67
N GLU A 331 -5.20 -18.10 -27.11
CA GLU A 331 -5.20 -16.95 -28.01
C GLU A 331 -5.53 -15.64 -27.27
N ILE A 332 -4.90 -14.56 -27.70
CA ILE A 332 -5.22 -13.18 -27.31
C ILE A 332 -5.61 -12.41 -28.56
N LYS A 333 -6.71 -11.66 -28.48
CA LYS A 333 -7.08 -10.70 -29.53
C LYS A 333 -6.89 -9.27 -29.05
N VAL A 334 -6.02 -8.53 -29.71
CA VAL A 334 -5.69 -7.13 -29.39
C VAL A 334 -6.26 -6.19 -30.44
N ARG A 335 -6.33 -4.90 -30.13
CA ARG A 335 -6.88 -3.86 -31.02
C ARG A 335 -5.86 -2.77 -31.34
N PRO A 336 -6.03 -2.02 -32.45
CA PRO A 336 -5.19 -0.85 -32.76
C PRO A 336 -5.15 0.16 -31.61
N SER A 337 -6.27 0.39 -30.93
CA SER A 337 -6.34 1.24 -29.73
C SER A 337 -5.45 0.75 -28.59
N GLN A 338 -5.10 -0.53 -28.52
CA GLN A 338 -4.19 -1.08 -27.51
C GLN A 338 -2.72 -0.99 -27.92
N TYR A 339 -2.41 -0.95 -29.22
CA TYR A 339 -1.06 -0.84 -29.74
C TYR A 339 -0.49 0.57 -29.53
N LYS A 340 0.65 0.68 -28.83
CA LYS A 340 1.23 1.99 -28.48
C LYS A 340 2.59 2.28 -29.11
N PHE A 341 3.37 1.25 -29.43
CA PHE A 341 4.70 1.32 -30.07
C PHE A 341 5.14 -0.09 -30.53
N GLU A 342 6.18 -0.18 -31.36
CA GLU A 342 6.68 -1.46 -31.84
C GLU A 342 7.68 -2.09 -30.84
N SER A 343 7.60 -3.40 -30.61
CA SER A 343 8.50 -4.07 -29.65
C SER A 343 8.56 -5.57 -29.90
N SER A 344 9.76 -6.14 -29.89
CA SER A 344 10.00 -7.58 -29.99
C SER A 344 9.76 -8.35 -28.68
N HIS A 345 9.40 -7.66 -27.60
CA HIS A 345 9.21 -8.26 -26.28
C HIS A 345 7.88 -9.03 -26.16
N ASN A 346 7.89 -10.33 -26.45
CA ASN A 346 6.69 -11.17 -26.45
C ASN A 346 6.42 -11.89 -25.11
N VAL A 347 6.27 -11.14 -24.01
CA VAL A 347 5.89 -11.69 -22.69
C VAL A 347 4.64 -10.99 -22.18
N LEU A 348 3.66 -11.77 -21.73
CA LEU A 348 2.45 -11.25 -21.09
C LEU A 348 2.74 -10.88 -19.64
N GLU A 349 2.42 -9.65 -19.29
CA GLU A 349 2.63 -9.11 -17.95
C GLU A 349 1.29 -8.60 -17.40
N VAL A 350 0.89 -9.10 -16.24
CA VAL A 350 -0.37 -8.71 -15.58
C VAL A 350 -0.09 -7.62 -14.55
N ILE A 351 -0.87 -6.54 -14.61
CA ILE A 351 -0.86 -5.46 -13.63
C ILE A 351 -1.82 -5.81 -12.49
N ARG A 352 -3.06 -6.15 -12.84
CA ARG A 352 -4.13 -6.51 -11.90
C ARG A 352 -5.26 -7.28 -12.59
N CYS A 353 -6.10 -7.92 -11.79
CA CYS A 353 -7.26 -8.67 -12.25
C CYS A 353 -8.57 -8.01 -11.81
N SER A 354 -9.68 -8.32 -12.50
CA SER A 354 -11.03 -7.94 -12.08
C SER A 354 -11.38 -8.55 -10.73
N ASN A 355 -11.89 -7.74 -9.80
CA ASN A 355 -12.32 -8.16 -8.48
C ASN A 355 -13.42 -7.21 -7.98
N PHE A 356 -14.33 -7.70 -7.14
CA PHE A 356 -15.33 -6.85 -6.49
C PHE A 356 -14.66 -5.89 -5.50
N ILE A 357 -14.84 -4.60 -5.72
CA ILE A 357 -14.47 -3.56 -4.77
C ILE A 357 -15.74 -2.80 -4.36
N PRO A 358 -16.00 -2.60 -3.06
CA PRO A 358 -17.16 -1.81 -2.62
C PRO A 358 -17.12 -0.37 -3.12
N ALA A 359 -18.28 0.20 -3.45
CA ALA A 359 -18.38 1.61 -3.80
C ALA A 359 -18.22 2.52 -2.56
N TYR A 360 -17.52 3.63 -2.77
CA TYR A 360 -17.42 4.72 -1.80
C TYR A 360 -17.72 6.04 -2.50
N LEU A 361 -18.47 6.90 -1.82
CA LEU A 361 -18.51 8.32 -2.15
C LEU A 361 -17.23 8.99 -1.64
N ASN A 362 -16.89 10.11 -2.27
CA ASN A 362 -15.80 10.98 -1.86
C ASN A 362 -16.27 12.44 -1.98
N ARG A 363 -15.42 13.39 -1.57
CA ARG A 363 -15.75 14.83 -1.60
C ARG A 363 -16.25 15.27 -2.97
N GLN A 364 -15.56 14.91 -4.05
CA GLN A 364 -15.94 15.28 -5.42
C GLN A 364 -17.30 14.71 -5.81
N ALA A 365 -17.51 13.40 -5.62
CA ALA A 365 -18.77 12.75 -5.95
C ALA A 365 -19.94 13.33 -5.14
N ILE A 366 -19.76 13.61 -3.84
CA ILE A 366 -20.79 14.24 -3.00
C ILE A 366 -21.10 15.65 -3.48
N THR A 367 -20.09 16.47 -3.79
CA THR A 367 -20.28 17.81 -4.35
C THR A 367 -21.11 17.77 -5.63
N LEU A 368 -20.82 16.83 -6.54
CA LEU A 368 -21.59 16.68 -7.78
C LEU A 368 -23.00 16.17 -7.53
N LEU A 369 -23.18 15.11 -6.73
CA LEU A 369 -24.51 14.56 -6.44
C LEU A 369 -25.42 15.58 -5.73
N SER A 370 -24.89 16.34 -4.76
CA SER A 370 -25.62 17.44 -4.11
C SER A 370 -25.99 18.54 -5.14
N THR A 371 -25.04 18.91 -6.03
CA THR A 371 -25.31 19.84 -7.16
C THR A 371 -26.40 19.32 -8.10
N LEU A 372 -26.45 18.01 -8.33
CA LEU A 372 -27.47 17.34 -9.17
C LEU A 372 -28.84 17.22 -8.48
N GLY A 373 -28.96 17.67 -7.23
CA GLY A 373 -30.21 17.75 -6.47
C GLY A 373 -30.48 16.55 -5.56
N ILE A 374 -29.46 15.75 -5.23
CA ILE A 374 -29.58 14.77 -4.15
C ILE A 374 -29.64 15.52 -2.81
N PRO A 375 -30.67 15.31 -1.98
CA PRO A 375 -30.80 15.99 -0.70
C PRO A 375 -29.64 15.70 0.26
N ASP A 376 -29.18 16.74 0.95
CA ASP A 376 -28.04 16.66 1.87
C ASP A 376 -28.27 15.64 3.01
N ASN A 377 -29.52 15.47 3.47
CA ASN A 377 -29.87 14.51 4.52
C ASN A 377 -29.55 13.05 4.13
N VAL A 378 -29.57 12.71 2.84
CA VAL A 378 -29.21 11.35 2.38
C VAL A 378 -27.77 11.03 2.76
N PHE A 379 -26.84 11.97 2.51
CA PHE A 379 -25.42 11.77 2.85
C PHE A 379 -25.20 11.77 4.36
N ILE A 380 -25.92 12.63 5.09
CA ILE A 380 -25.85 12.73 6.55
C ILE A 380 -26.30 11.41 7.19
N GLU A 381 -27.47 10.88 6.80
CA GLU A 381 -27.99 9.59 7.28
C GLU A 381 -27.03 8.44 6.97
N MET A 382 -26.48 8.38 5.76
CA MET A 382 -25.50 7.35 5.38
C MET A 382 -24.22 7.41 6.23
N LYS A 383 -23.74 8.63 6.55
CA LYS A 383 -22.60 8.84 7.44
C LYS A 383 -22.96 8.48 8.88
N ASP A 384 -24.12 8.93 9.39
CA ASP A 384 -24.57 8.67 10.76
C ASP A 384 -24.72 7.17 11.04
N LEU A 385 -25.28 6.41 10.10
CA LEU A 385 -25.36 4.96 10.20
C LEU A 385 -23.97 4.33 10.35
N GLN A 386 -22.98 4.75 9.55
CA GLN A 386 -21.61 4.23 9.63
C GLN A 386 -20.91 4.63 10.93
N VAL A 387 -21.06 5.88 11.38
CA VAL A 387 -20.49 6.33 12.66
C VAL A 387 -21.12 5.57 13.83
N ASN A 388 -22.44 5.33 13.80
CA ASN A 388 -23.13 4.56 14.82
C ASN A 388 -22.71 3.09 14.87
N GLU A 389 -22.52 2.44 13.71
CA GLU A 389 -21.95 1.08 13.66
C GLU A 389 -20.52 1.08 14.25
N LEU A 390 -19.67 2.05 13.87
CA LEU A 390 -18.29 2.16 14.38
C LEU A 390 -18.23 2.42 15.90
N ASN A 391 -19.14 3.22 16.46
CA ASN A 391 -19.19 3.48 17.90
C ASN A 391 -19.64 2.26 18.72
N LYS A 392 -20.35 1.31 18.10
CA LYS A 392 -20.77 0.05 18.76
C LYS A 392 -19.72 -1.05 18.71
N ILE A 393 -18.59 -0.84 18.02
CA ILE A 393 -17.62 -1.91 17.72
C ILE A 393 -17.04 -2.61 18.96
N PHE A 394 -16.90 -1.90 20.10
CA PHE A 394 -16.38 -2.48 21.34
C PHE A 394 -17.44 -3.19 22.19
N ASN A 395 -18.72 -2.92 21.94
CA ASN A 395 -19.83 -3.39 22.77
C ASN A 395 -20.70 -4.46 22.08
N ASP A 396 -20.57 -4.61 20.76
CA ASP A 396 -21.33 -5.56 19.95
C ASP A 396 -20.39 -6.28 18.97
N GLU A 397 -19.99 -7.50 19.32
CA GLU A 397 -19.11 -8.34 18.50
C GLU A 397 -19.69 -8.66 17.13
N ARG A 398 -21.02 -8.82 17.01
CA ARG A 398 -21.65 -9.11 15.71
C ARG A 398 -21.47 -7.93 14.78
N THR A 399 -21.65 -6.71 15.30
CA THR A 399 -21.37 -5.48 14.57
C THR A 399 -19.89 -5.36 14.22
N ALA A 400 -18.98 -5.69 15.14
CA ALA A 400 -17.54 -5.67 14.88
C ALA A 400 -17.12 -6.63 13.76
N ILE A 401 -17.54 -7.89 13.84
CA ILE A 401 -17.27 -8.92 12.82
C ILE A 401 -17.81 -8.46 11.46
N LYS A 402 -19.06 -7.98 11.42
CA LYS A 402 -19.69 -7.48 10.20
C LYS A 402 -18.91 -6.32 9.59
N LEU A 403 -18.48 -5.34 10.39
CA LEU A 403 -17.72 -4.18 9.91
C LEU A 403 -16.34 -4.56 9.39
N LEU A 404 -15.63 -5.45 10.09
CA LEU A 404 -14.32 -5.94 9.68
C LEU A 404 -14.41 -6.72 8.37
N GLN A 405 -15.39 -7.63 8.24
CA GLN A 405 -15.62 -8.38 7.01
C GLN A 405 -15.99 -7.46 5.82
N LYS A 406 -16.81 -6.43 6.06
CA LYS A 406 -17.16 -5.43 5.04
C LYS A 406 -15.98 -4.59 4.56
N ASN A 407 -14.97 -4.39 5.41
CA ASN A 407 -13.76 -3.62 5.11
C ASN A 407 -12.56 -4.56 4.94
N SER A 408 -12.75 -5.63 4.17
CA SER A 408 -11.69 -6.56 3.79
C SER A 408 -10.57 -5.80 3.07
N ASP A 409 -9.35 -5.91 3.60
CA ASP A 409 -8.13 -5.36 3.02
C ASP A 409 -7.41 -6.41 2.16
N GLU A 410 -6.53 -5.94 1.27
CA GLU A 410 -5.74 -6.79 0.35
C GLU A 410 -4.84 -7.79 1.09
N TYR A 411 -4.41 -7.47 2.31
CA TYR A 411 -3.51 -8.28 3.13
C TYR A 411 -4.23 -9.26 4.07
N GLY A 412 -5.57 -9.18 4.17
CA GLY A 412 -6.40 -10.07 4.96
C GLY A 412 -6.42 -9.78 6.47
N ILE A 413 -5.90 -8.63 6.92
CA ILE A 413 -5.82 -8.24 8.34
C ILE A 413 -7.22 -8.08 8.95
N SER A 414 -8.15 -7.41 8.27
CA SER A 414 -9.53 -7.24 8.74
C SER A 414 -10.22 -8.58 8.93
N ARG A 415 -9.94 -9.56 8.08
CA ARG A 415 -10.51 -10.91 8.21
C ARG A 415 -9.94 -11.63 9.43
N GLU A 416 -8.62 -11.56 9.63
CA GLU A 416 -7.98 -12.08 10.84
C GLU A 416 -8.54 -11.42 12.11
N LEU A 417 -8.68 -10.09 12.12
CA LEU A 417 -9.30 -9.39 13.24
C LEU A 417 -10.72 -9.89 13.49
N ALA A 418 -11.49 -10.17 12.44
CA ALA A 418 -12.82 -10.73 12.58
C ALA A 418 -12.79 -12.14 13.22
N ASP A 419 -11.79 -12.96 12.89
CA ASP A 419 -11.61 -14.29 13.50
C ASP A 419 -11.16 -14.20 14.96
N LEU A 420 -10.28 -13.25 15.28
CA LEU A 420 -9.87 -12.95 16.67
C LEU A 420 -11.05 -12.46 17.52
N VAL A 421 -11.91 -11.61 16.96
CA VAL A 421 -13.14 -11.17 17.65
C VAL A 421 -14.10 -12.35 17.84
N LYS A 422 -14.28 -13.23 16.85
CA LYS A 422 -15.11 -14.44 17.00
C LYS A 422 -14.61 -15.38 18.11
N ALA A 423 -13.30 -15.47 18.30
CA ALA A 423 -12.68 -16.26 19.38
C ALA A 423 -12.83 -15.61 20.78
N GLY A 424 -13.41 -14.41 20.86
CA GLY A 424 -13.70 -13.72 22.13
C GLY A 424 -12.51 -12.93 22.70
N PHE A 425 -11.43 -12.71 21.93
CA PHE A 425 -10.27 -11.93 22.41
C PHE A 425 -10.61 -10.46 22.71
N LEU A 426 -11.63 -9.91 22.03
CA LEU A 426 -12.12 -8.55 22.29
C LEU A 426 -12.89 -8.47 23.63
N GLN A 427 -13.67 -9.50 23.99
CA GLN A 427 -14.43 -9.56 25.25
C GLN A 427 -13.51 -9.56 26.48
N ILE A 428 -12.42 -10.33 26.42
CA ILE A 428 -11.42 -10.37 27.50
C ILE A 428 -10.50 -9.13 27.52
N LYS A 429 -10.71 -8.19 26.58
CA LYS A 429 -9.90 -6.98 26.40
C LYS A 429 -8.42 -7.27 26.20
N ASP A 430 -8.11 -8.25 25.36
CA ASP A 430 -6.73 -8.49 24.96
C ASP A 430 -6.13 -7.18 24.40
N PRO A 431 -4.97 -6.72 24.90
CA PRO A 431 -4.41 -5.43 24.52
C PRO A 431 -4.04 -5.35 23.04
N TYR A 432 -3.57 -6.44 22.42
CA TYR A 432 -3.23 -6.44 21.00
C TYR A 432 -4.50 -6.27 20.14
N VAL A 433 -5.51 -7.10 20.37
CA VAL A 433 -6.79 -7.03 19.63
C VAL A 433 -7.50 -5.69 19.87
N THR A 434 -7.54 -5.23 21.12
CA THR A 434 -8.19 -3.95 21.49
C THR A 434 -7.53 -2.77 20.78
N ASN A 435 -6.19 -2.73 20.71
CA ASN A 435 -5.46 -1.66 20.02
C ASN A 435 -5.71 -1.69 18.51
N LEU A 436 -5.73 -2.87 17.90
CA LEU A 436 -6.02 -3.06 16.47
C LEU A 436 -7.44 -2.60 16.11
N ILE A 437 -8.44 -2.98 16.91
CA ILE A 437 -9.84 -2.53 16.71
C ILE A 437 -9.96 -1.02 16.93
N SER A 438 -9.24 -0.46 17.90
CA SER A 438 -9.16 1.00 18.12
C SER A 438 -8.60 1.72 16.91
N LEU A 439 -7.47 1.26 16.37
CA LEU A 439 -6.85 1.82 15.16
C LEU A 439 -7.77 1.71 13.94
N PHE A 440 -8.39 0.55 13.74
CA PHE A 440 -9.39 0.35 12.67
C PHE A 440 -10.50 1.39 12.77
N ARG A 441 -11.14 1.53 13.95
CA ARG A 441 -12.21 2.50 14.19
C ARG A 441 -11.72 3.93 13.91
N LEU A 442 -10.57 4.31 14.44
CA LEU A 442 -10.01 5.65 14.29
C LEU A 442 -9.72 6.00 12.82
N VAL A 443 -9.09 5.09 12.06
CA VAL A 443 -8.80 5.31 10.64
C VAL A 443 -10.09 5.40 9.83
N MET A 444 -11.10 4.58 10.12
CA MET A 444 -12.40 4.66 9.43
C MET A 444 -13.12 5.99 9.71
N LEU A 445 -13.16 6.44 10.98
CA LEU A 445 -13.72 7.74 11.35
C LEU A 445 -12.96 8.90 10.71
N ARG A 446 -11.63 8.81 10.67
CA ARG A 446 -10.78 9.82 10.02
C ARG A 446 -11.00 9.87 8.51
N ASP A 447 -11.13 8.72 7.84
CA ASP A 447 -11.43 8.67 6.40
C ASP A 447 -12.82 9.27 6.12
N LEU A 448 -13.82 9.03 6.97
CA LEU A 448 -15.13 9.67 6.90
C LEU A 448 -15.01 11.20 7.06
N LYS A 449 -14.32 11.68 8.10
CA LYS A 449 -14.14 13.12 8.36
C LYS A 449 -13.32 13.83 7.28
N LYS A 450 -12.10 13.33 7.02
CA LYS A 450 -11.08 14.01 6.18
C LYS A 450 -11.17 13.68 4.70
N LYS A 451 -11.96 12.69 4.28
CA LYS A 451 -12.10 12.35 2.85
C LYS A 451 -13.55 12.21 2.43
N ALA A 452 -14.51 12.36 3.34
CA ALA A 452 -15.92 12.08 3.10
C ALA A 452 -16.11 10.69 2.45
N LYS A 453 -15.31 9.71 2.89
CA LYS A 453 -15.25 8.36 2.31
C LYS A 453 -16.42 7.51 2.81
N ILE A 454 -17.62 7.82 2.34
CA ILE A 454 -18.87 7.17 2.77
C ILE A 454 -19.07 5.90 1.96
N ARG A 455 -19.12 4.73 2.61
CA ARG A 455 -19.44 3.46 1.94
C ARG A 455 -20.87 3.47 1.39
N VAL A 456 -21.08 2.91 0.20
CA VAL A 456 -22.40 2.70 -0.41
C VAL A 456 -22.66 1.20 -0.53
N GLU A 457 -23.62 0.68 0.24
CA GLU A 457 -23.91 -0.76 0.26
C GLU A 457 -24.52 -1.26 -1.06
N LYS A 458 -25.33 -0.43 -1.72
CA LYS A 458 -25.89 -0.68 -3.05
C LYS A 458 -25.00 -0.06 -4.13
N GLY A 459 -23.74 -0.48 -4.17
CA GLY A 459 -22.80 -0.04 -5.20
C GLY A 459 -21.55 -0.89 -5.29
N ALA A 460 -20.84 -0.75 -6.42
CA ALA A 460 -19.60 -1.44 -6.72
C ALA A 460 -18.61 -0.49 -7.42
N PHE A 461 -17.32 -0.79 -7.33
CA PHE A 461 -16.24 -0.13 -8.05
C PHE A 461 -15.51 -1.19 -8.86
N LEU A 462 -15.70 -1.19 -10.18
CA LEU A 462 -15.36 -2.32 -11.04
C LEU A 462 -14.60 -1.87 -12.29
N LEU A 463 -13.76 -2.76 -12.80
CA LEU A 463 -13.08 -2.58 -14.08
C LEU A 463 -14.10 -2.52 -15.23
N GLY A 464 -13.94 -1.56 -16.14
CA GLY A 464 -14.75 -1.45 -17.36
C GLY A 464 -14.33 -2.46 -18.42
N VAL A 465 -15.31 -3.09 -19.07
CA VAL A 465 -15.12 -3.94 -20.27
C VAL A 465 -16.22 -3.68 -21.30
N LEU A 466 -16.03 -4.18 -22.53
CA LEU A 466 -16.97 -4.01 -23.64
C LEU A 466 -17.89 -5.22 -23.83
N ASP A 467 -19.14 -4.95 -24.19
CA ASP A 467 -20.07 -5.95 -24.70
C ASP A 467 -19.74 -6.33 -26.14
N GLU A 468 -18.93 -7.38 -26.28
CA GLU A 468 -18.56 -7.96 -27.57
C GLU A 468 -19.71 -8.74 -28.25
N THR A 469 -20.83 -8.96 -27.56
CA THR A 469 -22.00 -9.67 -28.09
C THR A 469 -23.02 -8.73 -28.72
N GLN A 470 -22.88 -7.41 -28.52
CA GLN A 470 -23.82 -6.38 -28.96
C GLN A 470 -25.26 -6.65 -28.47
N SER A 471 -25.39 -7.21 -27.26
CA SER A 471 -26.67 -7.55 -26.64
C SER A 471 -27.25 -6.41 -25.80
N LEU A 472 -26.42 -5.44 -25.39
CA LEU A 472 -26.83 -4.26 -24.63
C LEU A 472 -27.17 -3.10 -25.57
N ASN A 473 -28.27 -2.39 -25.30
CA ASN A 473 -28.64 -1.18 -26.01
C ASN A 473 -27.89 0.06 -25.48
N GLU A 474 -28.11 1.21 -26.13
CA GLU A 474 -27.60 2.49 -25.65
C GLU A 474 -28.11 2.80 -24.22
N ASN A 475 -27.20 3.25 -23.34
CA ASN A 475 -27.45 3.50 -21.92
C ASN A 475 -27.83 2.26 -21.09
N GLU A 476 -27.67 1.04 -21.63
CA GLU A 476 -27.75 -0.19 -20.85
C GLU A 476 -26.36 -0.68 -20.45
N ILE A 477 -26.23 -1.20 -19.23
CA ILE A 477 -25.02 -1.86 -18.76
C ILE A 477 -25.35 -3.26 -18.24
N TYR A 478 -24.37 -4.16 -18.26
CA TYR A 478 -24.45 -5.41 -17.50
C TYR A 478 -23.44 -5.37 -16.35
N CYS A 479 -23.89 -5.75 -15.16
CA CYS A 479 -23.06 -5.81 -13.97
C CYS A 479 -23.49 -6.99 -13.11
N CYS A 480 -22.56 -7.91 -12.88
CA CYS A 480 -22.74 -9.03 -11.97
C CYS A 480 -21.59 -9.06 -10.99
N VAL A 481 -21.90 -9.05 -9.69
CA VAL A 481 -20.92 -8.97 -8.62
C VAL A 481 -20.89 -10.24 -7.79
N THR A 482 -19.72 -10.56 -7.25
CA THR A 482 -19.56 -11.57 -6.22
C THR A 482 -20.32 -11.14 -4.96
N ASP A 483 -21.23 -12.00 -4.51
CA ASP A 483 -22.04 -11.79 -3.31
C ASP A 483 -22.18 -13.13 -2.59
N PRO A 484 -21.54 -13.32 -1.41
CA PRO A 484 -21.65 -14.57 -0.65
C PRO A 484 -23.08 -14.97 -0.29
N ASN A 485 -23.98 -13.99 -0.16
CA ASN A 485 -25.40 -14.23 0.12
C ASN A 485 -26.25 -14.36 -1.17
N GLY A 486 -25.63 -14.14 -2.33
CA GLY A 486 -26.27 -14.25 -3.63
C GLY A 486 -26.40 -15.70 -4.10
N ARG A 487 -27.25 -15.91 -5.12
CA ARG A 487 -27.43 -17.24 -5.72
C ARG A 487 -26.12 -17.69 -6.37
N ASN A 488 -25.62 -18.87 -5.99
CA ASN A 488 -24.30 -19.38 -6.41
C ASN A 488 -23.14 -18.41 -6.12
N GLY A 489 -23.26 -17.57 -5.07
CA GLY A 489 -22.24 -16.58 -4.73
C GLY A 489 -22.24 -15.34 -5.64
N ARG A 490 -23.32 -15.09 -6.39
CA ARG A 490 -23.40 -14.05 -7.42
C ARG A 490 -24.67 -13.21 -7.29
N ARG A 491 -24.58 -11.94 -7.64
CA ARG A 491 -25.71 -11.00 -7.73
C ARG A 491 -25.65 -10.20 -9.02
N VAL A 492 -26.64 -10.42 -9.90
CA VAL A 492 -26.85 -9.59 -11.09
C VAL A 492 -27.55 -8.31 -10.66
N ILE A 493 -26.99 -7.16 -11.01
CA ILE A 493 -27.58 -5.85 -10.73
C ILE A 493 -28.56 -5.51 -11.85
N THR A 494 -29.76 -5.04 -11.49
CA THR A 494 -30.80 -4.63 -12.44
C THR A 494 -31.49 -3.36 -11.98
N GLY A 495 -32.00 -2.57 -12.93
CA GLY A 495 -32.74 -1.34 -12.67
C GLY A 495 -31.92 -0.07 -12.95
N THR A 496 -32.45 1.09 -12.57
CA THR A 496 -31.75 2.36 -12.78
C THR A 496 -30.55 2.47 -11.86
N CYS A 497 -29.41 2.91 -12.38
CA CYS A 497 -28.20 3.14 -11.63
C CYS A 497 -27.46 4.38 -12.14
N ILE A 498 -26.50 4.86 -11.36
CA ILE A 498 -25.52 5.84 -11.82
C ILE A 498 -24.16 5.18 -12.03
N VAL A 499 -23.45 5.64 -13.05
CA VAL A 499 -22.07 5.27 -13.35
C VAL A 499 -21.23 6.53 -13.48
N PHE A 500 -20.07 6.53 -12.85
CA PHE A 500 -19.09 7.60 -13.00
C PHE A 500 -17.67 7.09 -12.75
N ARG A 501 -16.69 7.87 -13.19
CA ARG A 501 -15.26 7.60 -12.96
C ARG A 501 -14.70 8.59 -11.96
N ASN A 502 -13.74 8.15 -11.15
CA ASN A 502 -13.02 9.03 -10.24
C ASN A 502 -11.64 9.41 -10.79
N PRO A 503 -11.21 10.68 -10.66
CA PRO A 503 -11.97 11.81 -10.12
C PRO A 503 -12.93 12.41 -11.17
N CYS A 504 -14.11 12.83 -10.73
CA CYS A 504 -15.11 13.52 -11.56
C CYS A 504 -15.25 15.00 -11.14
N PHE A 505 -15.49 15.88 -12.11
CA PHE A 505 -15.53 17.33 -11.88
C PHE A 505 -16.70 17.99 -12.60
N HIS A 506 -17.12 17.48 -13.76
CA HIS A 506 -18.24 18.03 -14.47
C HIS A 506 -19.54 17.36 -13.99
N PRO A 507 -20.65 18.09 -13.75
CA PRO A 507 -21.92 17.47 -13.35
C PRO A 507 -22.41 16.38 -14.31
N GLY A 508 -22.10 16.51 -15.60
CA GLY A 508 -22.41 15.51 -16.64
C GLY A 508 -21.59 14.21 -16.59
N ASP A 509 -20.55 14.13 -15.74
CA ASP A 509 -19.71 12.93 -15.57
C ASP A 509 -20.42 11.79 -14.86
N ILE A 510 -21.49 12.10 -14.13
CA ILE A 510 -22.35 11.13 -13.49
C ILE A 510 -23.47 10.76 -14.45
N ARG A 511 -23.37 9.58 -15.06
CA ARG A 511 -24.32 9.08 -16.05
C ARG A 511 -25.39 8.25 -15.38
N VAL A 512 -26.66 8.53 -15.70
CA VAL A 512 -27.79 7.66 -15.32
C VAL A 512 -27.98 6.62 -16.41
N VAL A 513 -27.87 5.34 -16.05
CA VAL A 513 -27.94 4.20 -16.98
C VAL A 513 -28.86 3.11 -16.42
N THR A 514 -29.22 2.14 -17.24
CA THR A 514 -30.06 1.01 -16.84
C THR A 514 -29.22 -0.27 -16.78
N ALA A 515 -29.09 -0.85 -15.60
CA ALA A 515 -28.50 -2.18 -15.46
C ALA A 515 -29.53 -3.24 -15.89
N VAL A 516 -29.15 -4.13 -16.79
CA VAL A 516 -30.03 -5.17 -17.34
C VAL A 516 -29.45 -6.56 -17.13
N ASN A 517 -30.32 -7.56 -16.99
CA ASN A 517 -29.89 -8.95 -16.96
C ASN A 517 -29.70 -9.46 -18.40
N CYS A 518 -28.49 -9.93 -18.72
CA CYS A 518 -28.17 -10.43 -20.05
C CYS A 518 -27.55 -11.84 -19.97
N LYS A 519 -28.21 -12.84 -20.58
CA LYS A 519 -27.74 -14.23 -20.58
C LYS A 519 -26.43 -14.41 -21.35
N ASN A 520 -26.23 -13.65 -22.42
CA ASN A 520 -25.03 -13.72 -23.26
C ASN A 520 -23.76 -13.26 -22.52
N LEU A 521 -23.92 -12.46 -21.46
CA LEU A 521 -22.84 -11.90 -20.65
C LEU A 521 -22.69 -12.58 -19.28
N SER A 522 -23.46 -13.65 -19.02
CA SER A 522 -23.52 -14.33 -17.72
C SER A 522 -22.23 -14.99 -17.23
N ASN A 523 -21.24 -15.14 -18.12
CA ASN A 523 -19.89 -15.60 -17.75
C ASN A 523 -19.01 -14.49 -17.15
N LEU A 524 -19.41 -13.22 -17.29
CA LEU A 524 -18.65 -12.09 -16.79
C LEU A 524 -19.10 -11.72 -15.38
N MET A 525 -18.13 -11.61 -14.49
CA MET A 525 -18.27 -11.33 -13.06
C MET A 525 -17.25 -10.27 -12.63
N ASP A 526 -17.63 -9.42 -11.68
CA ASP A 526 -16.77 -8.40 -11.07
C ASP A 526 -16.16 -7.41 -12.08
N VAL A 527 -16.93 -7.12 -13.13
CA VAL A 527 -16.67 -6.12 -14.16
C VAL A 527 -17.98 -5.38 -14.46
N VAL A 528 -17.87 -4.15 -14.97
CA VAL A 528 -19.00 -3.47 -15.61
C VAL A 528 -18.85 -3.56 -17.11
N VAL A 529 -19.88 -4.09 -17.77
CA VAL A 529 -19.90 -4.28 -19.22
C VAL A 529 -20.68 -3.14 -19.85
N PHE A 530 -20.01 -2.38 -20.72
CA PHE A 530 -20.57 -1.27 -21.46
C PHE A 530 -21.03 -1.70 -22.86
N PRO A 531 -22.08 -1.07 -23.41
CA PRO A 531 -22.62 -1.45 -24.71
C PRO A 531 -21.65 -1.05 -25.83
N ALA A 532 -21.58 -1.85 -26.90
CA ALA A 532 -20.90 -1.51 -28.15
C ALA A 532 -21.81 -0.74 -29.14
N THR A 533 -22.93 -0.21 -28.64
CA THR A 533 -23.98 0.46 -29.40
C THR A 533 -24.34 1.80 -28.77
N GLY A 534 -24.91 2.70 -29.56
CA GLY A 534 -25.30 4.04 -29.13
C GLY A 534 -24.58 5.13 -29.92
N TYR A 535 -24.84 6.38 -29.56
CA TYR A 535 -24.23 7.52 -30.25
C TYR A 535 -22.77 7.75 -29.80
N ARG A 536 -22.53 7.75 -28.48
CA ARG A 536 -21.23 7.94 -27.83
C ARG A 536 -21.05 6.88 -26.74
N ASP A 537 -19.84 6.36 -26.58
CA ASP A 537 -19.53 5.35 -25.56
C ASP A 537 -19.69 5.92 -24.14
N ILE A 538 -20.19 5.11 -23.20
CA ILE A 538 -20.41 5.54 -21.80
C ILE A 538 -19.09 5.87 -21.08
N PRO A 539 -17.99 5.09 -21.24
CA PRO A 539 -16.69 5.39 -20.64
C PRO A 539 -16.20 6.82 -20.91
N SER A 540 -16.23 7.29 -22.15
CA SER A 540 -15.74 8.63 -22.53
C SER A 540 -16.62 9.75 -21.96
N GLN A 541 -17.88 9.48 -21.65
CA GLN A 541 -18.78 10.42 -20.98
C GLN A 541 -18.46 10.54 -19.47
N CYS A 542 -17.82 9.53 -18.89
CA CYS A 542 -17.43 9.48 -17.48
C CYS A 542 -16.01 10.05 -17.29
N SER A 543 -15.92 11.38 -17.30
CA SER A 543 -14.64 12.10 -17.14
C SER A 543 -13.60 11.77 -18.22
N GLY A 544 -14.00 11.44 -19.45
CA GLY A 544 -13.08 11.05 -20.53
C GLY A 544 -12.39 9.71 -20.30
N GLY A 545 -13.08 8.76 -19.67
CA GLY A 545 -12.54 7.42 -19.42
C GLY A 545 -12.46 6.55 -20.67
N ASP A 546 -11.68 5.47 -20.56
CA ASP A 546 -11.52 4.44 -21.59
C ASP A 546 -11.65 3.04 -20.98
N LEU A 547 -11.33 1.98 -21.73
CA LEU A 547 -11.32 0.60 -21.25
C LEU A 547 -9.90 0.03 -21.18
N ASP A 548 -8.87 0.88 -21.02
CA ASP A 548 -7.45 0.49 -20.93
C ASP A 548 -7.00 0.10 -19.50
N GLY A 549 -7.95 0.18 -18.57
CA GLY A 549 -7.80 -0.16 -17.18
C GLY A 549 -8.53 0.76 -16.21
N ASP A 550 -9.47 1.58 -16.68
CA ASP A 550 -10.28 2.44 -15.83
C ASP A 550 -11.29 1.64 -14.99
N ASP A 551 -11.47 2.11 -13.76
CA ASP A 551 -12.50 1.61 -12.86
C ASP A 551 -13.67 2.60 -12.80
N PHE A 552 -14.88 2.06 -12.77
CA PHE A 552 -16.11 2.82 -12.71
C PHE A 552 -16.84 2.51 -11.41
N THR A 553 -17.38 3.56 -10.79
CA THR A 553 -18.28 3.42 -9.65
C THR A 553 -19.70 3.29 -10.17
N ILE A 554 -20.36 2.19 -9.81
CA ILE A 554 -21.77 1.91 -10.12
C ILE A 554 -22.56 1.98 -8.81
N ILE A 555 -23.61 2.81 -8.76
CA ILE A 555 -24.50 2.92 -7.59
C ILE A 555 -25.93 2.73 -8.04
N TYR A 556 -26.64 1.81 -7.38
CA TYR A 556 -28.04 1.48 -7.62
C TYR A 556 -28.88 1.67 -6.34
N ASP A 557 -28.42 2.54 -5.43
CA ASP A 557 -29.24 3.08 -4.34
C ASP A 557 -30.17 4.17 -4.90
N GLU A 558 -31.48 3.94 -4.87
CA GLU A 558 -32.49 4.87 -5.39
C GLU A 558 -32.39 6.28 -4.78
N ARG A 559 -31.90 6.39 -3.53
CA ARG A 559 -31.72 7.68 -2.83
C ARG A 559 -30.59 8.52 -3.44
N LEU A 560 -29.68 7.90 -4.19
CA LEU A 560 -28.53 8.54 -4.83
C LEU A 560 -28.70 8.72 -6.34
N ILE A 561 -29.88 8.40 -6.90
CA ILE A 561 -30.16 8.59 -8.33
C ILE A 561 -30.67 10.02 -8.56
N PRO A 562 -29.95 10.85 -9.34
CA PRO A 562 -30.36 12.22 -9.61
C PRO A 562 -31.71 12.34 -10.31
N LYS A 563 -32.52 13.31 -9.90
CA LYS A 563 -33.77 13.67 -10.60
C LYS A 563 -33.48 14.34 -11.95
N LYS A 564 -32.41 15.14 -12.02
CA LYS A 564 -31.93 15.77 -13.26
C LYS A 564 -31.14 14.73 -14.09
N LYS A 565 -31.86 13.94 -14.90
CA LYS A 565 -31.28 12.81 -15.65
C LYS A 565 -30.52 13.20 -16.92
N ARG A 566 -30.66 14.43 -17.42
CA ARG A 566 -30.11 14.87 -18.72
C ARG A 566 -29.22 16.09 -18.53
N ILE A 567 -27.95 15.82 -18.31
CA ILE A 567 -26.88 16.82 -18.41
C ILE A 567 -25.91 16.27 -19.43
N GLU A 568 -25.56 17.09 -20.41
CA GLU A 568 -24.59 16.68 -21.41
C GLU A 568 -23.21 16.52 -20.75
N PRO A 569 -22.53 15.39 -20.98
CA PRO A 569 -21.16 15.21 -20.52
C PRO A 569 -20.25 16.18 -21.28
N MET A 570 -19.11 16.52 -20.69
CA MET A 570 -18.12 17.34 -21.38
C MET A 570 -17.57 16.58 -22.61
N ALA A 571 -17.07 17.31 -23.60
CA ALA A 571 -16.50 16.69 -24.80
C ALA A 571 -15.22 15.89 -24.49
N TYR A 572 -14.41 16.33 -23.51
CA TYR A 572 -13.11 15.72 -23.16
C TYR A 572 -12.11 15.70 -24.32
N GLU A 573 -12.13 16.74 -25.16
CA GLU A 573 -11.19 16.87 -26.28
C GLU A 573 -9.78 17.17 -25.78
N ALA A 574 -8.83 16.32 -26.15
CA ALA A 574 -7.42 16.54 -25.84
C ALA A 574 -6.87 17.73 -26.63
N GLN A 575 -6.00 18.51 -26.00
CA GLN A 575 -5.29 19.59 -26.68
C GLN A 575 -4.38 19.04 -27.77
N ARG A 576 -4.28 19.78 -28.89
CA ARG A 576 -3.40 19.41 -30.00
C ARG A 576 -1.93 19.43 -29.52
N PRO A 577 -1.21 18.30 -29.63
CA PRO A 577 0.18 18.22 -29.22
C PRO A 577 1.08 18.97 -30.20
N ASP A 578 2.25 19.41 -29.72
CA ASP A 578 3.33 19.85 -30.60
C ASP A 578 4.10 18.63 -31.13
N TYR A 579 4.57 18.73 -32.38
CA TYR A 579 5.36 17.71 -33.05
C TYR A 579 6.75 18.24 -33.40
N ILE A 580 7.75 17.39 -33.23
CA ILE A 580 9.13 17.64 -33.66
C ILE A 580 9.60 16.50 -34.56
N GLU A 581 10.56 16.77 -35.43
CA GLU A 581 11.03 15.76 -36.40
C GLU A 581 11.66 14.54 -35.72
N ASN A 582 12.55 14.75 -34.75
CA ASN A 582 13.22 13.70 -34.01
C ASN A 582 13.26 14.06 -32.54
N VAL A 583 12.72 13.18 -31.68
CA VAL A 583 12.73 13.36 -30.24
C VAL A 583 14.08 12.90 -29.68
N THR A 584 14.76 13.79 -28.97
CA THR A 584 16.02 13.51 -28.26
C THR A 584 15.77 13.27 -26.77
N ILE A 585 16.78 12.75 -26.07
CA ILE A 585 16.69 12.54 -24.62
C ILE A 585 16.73 13.88 -23.88
N GLU A 586 17.43 14.86 -24.42
CA GLU A 586 17.47 16.23 -23.95
C GLU A 586 16.08 16.89 -24.01
N ASP A 587 15.29 16.59 -25.06
CA ASP A 587 13.89 17.02 -25.14
C ASP A 587 13.05 16.39 -24.02
N VAL A 588 13.23 15.10 -23.76
CA VAL A 588 12.52 14.37 -22.69
C VAL A 588 12.90 14.91 -21.30
N GLN A 589 14.17 15.23 -21.07
CA GLN A 589 14.65 15.86 -19.84
C GLN A 589 14.05 17.27 -19.68
N SER A 590 14.04 18.07 -20.74
CA SER A 590 13.46 19.41 -20.74
C SER A 590 11.96 19.36 -20.48
N PHE A 591 11.25 18.41 -21.09
CA PHE A 591 9.84 18.16 -20.83
C PHE A 591 9.57 17.80 -19.36
N PHE A 592 10.41 16.96 -18.73
CA PHE A 592 10.28 16.64 -17.31
C PHE A 592 10.37 17.88 -16.42
N VAL A 593 11.32 18.78 -16.70
CA VAL A 593 11.49 20.04 -15.95
C VAL A 593 10.30 20.97 -16.17
N ASN A 594 9.85 21.12 -17.42
CA ASN A 594 8.68 21.93 -17.78
C ASN A 594 7.39 21.39 -17.14
N TYR A 595 7.27 20.06 -17.01
CA TYR A 595 6.18 19.42 -16.31
C TYR A 595 6.15 19.83 -14.83
N ILE A 596 7.28 19.72 -14.12
CA ILE A 596 7.36 20.13 -12.71
C ILE A 596 7.04 21.62 -12.54
N LEU A 597 7.55 22.47 -13.44
CA LEU A 597 7.26 23.90 -13.45
C LEU A 597 5.75 24.19 -13.56
N SER A 598 5.03 23.35 -14.32
CA SER A 598 3.63 23.55 -14.69
C SER A 598 2.65 22.55 -14.05
N ASP A 599 3.06 21.81 -13.01
CA ASP A 599 2.23 20.81 -12.34
C ASP A 599 1.17 21.50 -11.45
N GLN A 600 0.04 21.86 -12.06
CA GLN A 600 -1.06 22.58 -11.42
C GLN A 600 -2.26 21.69 -11.07
N LEU A 601 -2.20 20.37 -11.31
CA LEU A 601 -3.33 19.44 -11.18
C LEU A 601 -3.98 19.51 -9.79
N GLY A 602 -3.16 19.49 -8.73
CA GLY A 602 -3.64 19.59 -7.35
C GLY A 602 -4.26 20.95 -7.00
N ILE A 603 -3.76 22.04 -7.59
CA ILE A 603 -4.28 23.40 -7.37
C ILE A 603 -5.65 23.55 -8.04
N ILE A 604 -5.79 23.03 -9.27
CA ILE A 604 -7.06 23.02 -10.01
C ILE A 604 -8.11 22.23 -9.24
N ALA A 605 -7.76 21.01 -8.79
CA ALA A 605 -8.68 20.16 -8.04
C ALA A 605 -9.17 20.81 -6.72
N ASN A 606 -8.25 21.43 -5.97
CA ASN A 606 -8.60 22.14 -4.73
C ASN A 606 -9.43 23.40 -5.00
N SER A 607 -9.11 24.14 -6.07
CA SER A 607 -9.85 25.35 -6.44
C SER A 607 -11.28 25.02 -6.86
N HIS A 608 -11.47 23.91 -7.59
CA HIS A 608 -12.80 23.43 -7.95
C HIS A 608 -13.62 23.10 -6.71
N LEU A 609 -13.05 22.33 -5.77
CA LEU A 609 -13.76 21.93 -4.55
C LEU A 609 -14.16 23.14 -3.71
N ALA A 610 -13.24 24.09 -3.51
CA ALA A 610 -13.52 25.32 -2.76
C ALA A 610 -14.57 26.21 -3.45
N LYS A 611 -14.48 26.39 -4.78
CA LYS A 611 -15.44 27.21 -5.52
C LYS A 611 -16.82 26.57 -5.62
N ALA A 612 -16.89 25.26 -5.84
CA ALA A 612 -18.15 24.53 -5.86
C ALA A 612 -18.83 24.56 -4.48
N ASP A 613 -18.05 24.59 -3.40
CA ASP A 613 -18.58 24.83 -2.07
C ASP A 613 -19.08 26.26 -1.89
N HIS A 614 -18.30 27.26 -2.30
CA HIS A 614 -18.61 28.69 -2.14
C HIS A 614 -19.84 29.16 -2.92
N PHE A 615 -20.01 28.76 -4.19
CA PHE A 615 -21.11 29.25 -5.02
C PHE A 615 -22.40 28.47 -4.78
N GLU A 616 -23.55 29.15 -4.68
CA GLU A 616 -24.86 28.51 -4.49
C GLU A 616 -25.19 27.48 -5.57
N THR A 617 -24.90 27.78 -6.85
CA THR A 617 -25.11 26.86 -7.98
C THR A 617 -24.17 25.65 -7.99
N GLY A 618 -23.24 25.57 -7.03
CA GLY A 618 -22.33 24.44 -6.88
C GLY A 618 -21.41 24.23 -8.08
N ALA A 619 -21.27 22.98 -8.51
CA ALA A 619 -20.45 22.64 -9.67
C ALA A 619 -21.01 23.12 -11.02
N PHE A 620 -22.26 23.63 -11.09
CA PHE A 620 -22.78 24.28 -12.30
C PHE A 620 -22.21 25.68 -12.55
N HIS A 621 -21.55 26.28 -11.56
CA HIS A 621 -20.98 27.61 -11.74
C HIS A 621 -19.94 27.61 -12.87
N GLY A 622 -19.95 28.63 -13.75
CA GLY A 622 -19.08 28.67 -14.94
C GLY A 622 -17.58 28.53 -14.64
N GLN A 623 -17.13 29.02 -13.47
CA GLN A 623 -15.74 28.81 -13.02
C GLN A 623 -15.45 27.35 -12.68
N CYS A 624 -16.40 26.62 -12.10
CA CYS A 624 -16.25 25.19 -11.82
C CYS A 624 -16.21 24.38 -13.11
N ILE A 625 -17.07 24.71 -14.09
CA ILE A 625 -17.04 24.09 -15.43
C ILE A 625 -15.69 24.34 -16.12
N ARG A 626 -15.16 25.56 -16.07
CA ARG A 626 -13.83 25.85 -16.63
C ARG A 626 -12.72 25.11 -15.87
N LEU A 627 -12.81 24.98 -14.56
CA LEU A 627 -11.86 24.19 -13.77
C LEU A 627 -11.94 22.69 -14.10
N ALA A 628 -13.12 22.16 -14.40
CA ALA A 628 -13.28 20.78 -14.88
C ALA A 628 -12.57 20.55 -16.22
N GLN A 629 -12.70 21.50 -17.17
CA GLN A 629 -11.95 21.50 -18.43
C GLN A 629 -10.44 21.53 -18.19
N LEU A 630 -9.95 22.50 -17.39
CA LEU A 630 -8.53 22.61 -17.06
C LEU A 630 -8.00 21.36 -16.34
N HIS A 631 -8.82 20.70 -15.52
CA HIS A 631 -8.44 19.44 -14.87
C HIS A 631 -8.23 18.35 -15.91
N SER A 632 -9.11 18.22 -16.90
CA SER A 632 -8.93 17.28 -18.02
C SER A 632 -7.64 17.58 -18.79
N GLU A 633 -7.41 18.84 -19.15
CA GLU A 633 -6.19 19.29 -19.83
C GLU A 633 -4.93 18.92 -19.00
N ALA A 634 -4.96 19.12 -17.68
CA ALA A 634 -3.85 18.79 -16.78
C ALA A 634 -3.61 17.28 -16.61
N VAL A 635 -4.65 16.44 -16.70
CA VAL A 635 -4.54 14.98 -16.67
C VAL A 635 -3.87 14.46 -17.94
N ASP A 636 -4.13 15.10 -19.08
CA ASP A 636 -3.55 14.72 -20.38
C ASP A 636 -2.21 15.38 -20.67
N PHE A 637 -1.79 16.40 -19.90
CA PHE A 637 -0.49 17.04 -20.02
C PHE A 637 0.70 16.05 -20.13
N PRO A 638 0.80 14.98 -19.31
CA PRO A 638 1.82 13.93 -19.47
C PRO A 638 1.87 13.23 -20.83
N LYS A 639 0.80 13.32 -21.64
CA LYS A 639 0.67 12.68 -22.95
C LYS A 639 0.67 13.69 -24.11
N THR A 640 0.16 14.90 -23.89
CA THR A 640 0.03 15.94 -24.93
C THR A 640 1.25 16.88 -24.96
N GLY A 641 1.91 17.06 -23.82
CA GLY A 641 2.98 18.05 -23.67
C GLY A 641 2.48 19.49 -23.48
N LYS A 642 1.16 19.70 -23.41
CA LYS A 642 0.55 21.02 -23.20
C LYS A 642 0.09 21.21 -21.75
N PRO A 643 0.60 22.21 -21.02
CA PRO A 643 0.18 22.47 -19.64
C PRO A 643 -1.17 23.18 -19.59
N ALA A 644 -1.97 22.88 -18.57
CA ALA A 644 -3.17 23.64 -18.26
C ALA A 644 -2.78 25.01 -17.67
N ILE A 645 -3.34 26.09 -18.20
CA ILE A 645 -3.04 27.46 -17.75
C ILE A 645 -4.14 27.92 -16.79
N LEU A 646 -3.85 27.90 -15.49
CA LEU A 646 -4.77 28.38 -14.46
C LEU A 646 -4.65 29.91 -14.28
N SER A 647 -5.71 30.64 -14.66
CA SER A 647 -5.81 32.09 -14.41
C SER A 647 -5.99 32.40 -12.92
N SER A 648 -5.58 33.60 -12.49
CA SER A 648 -5.68 34.04 -11.09
C SER A 648 -7.13 34.05 -10.57
N VAL A 649 -8.11 34.39 -11.42
CA VAL A 649 -9.54 34.42 -11.08
C VAL A 649 -10.09 33.02 -10.75
N LEU A 650 -9.56 31.98 -11.41
CA LEU A 650 -9.97 30.59 -11.19
C LEU A 650 -9.30 29.95 -9.96
N ARG A 651 -8.26 30.57 -9.40
CA ARG A 651 -7.62 30.09 -8.18
C ARG A 651 -8.49 30.42 -6.96
N ALA A 652 -8.63 29.47 -6.04
CA ALA A 652 -9.26 29.73 -4.75
C ALA A 652 -8.28 30.44 -3.79
N ASN A 653 -8.75 31.52 -3.15
CA ASN A 653 -7.97 32.29 -2.17
C ASN A 653 -8.44 32.04 -0.74
N THR A 654 -9.71 31.68 -0.57
CA THR A 654 -10.35 31.25 0.68
C THR A 654 -10.79 29.80 0.53
N PHE A 655 -10.69 29.01 1.60
CA PHE A 655 -11.00 27.59 1.58
C PHE A 655 -12.04 27.22 2.64
N PRO A 656 -12.92 26.24 2.38
CA PRO A 656 -13.82 25.75 3.40
C PRO A 656 -13.06 24.99 4.50
N ASP A 657 -13.59 25.04 5.73
CA ASP A 657 -13.04 24.45 6.95
C ASP A 657 -12.66 22.97 6.81
N PHE A 658 -13.49 22.17 6.10
CA PHE A 658 -13.21 20.75 5.89
C PHE A 658 -11.95 20.47 5.05
N MET A 659 -11.35 21.47 4.39
CA MET A 659 -10.10 21.31 3.62
C MET A 659 -8.82 21.45 4.46
N GLU A 660 -8.90 21.84 5.74
CA GLU A 660 -7.77 21.91 6.69
C GLU A 660 -6.57 22.73 6.18
N LYS A 661 -6.82 23.86 5.50
CA LYS A 661 -5.77 24.77 4.99
C LYS A 661 -5.33 25.78 6.04
N HIS A 662 -4.60 25.33 7.06
CA HIS A 662 -4.18 26.14 8.21
C HIS A 662 -3.31 27.36 7.84
N ASP A 663 -2.61 27.32 6.70
CA ASP A 663 -1.76 28.40 6.20
C ASP A 663 -2.50 29.42 5.30
N LYS A 664 -3.82 29.25 5.12
CA LYS A 664 -4.65 30.07 4.23
C LYS A 664 -5.91 30.58 4.94
N PRO A 665 -6.56 31.64 4.43
CA PRO A 665 -7.87 32.06 4.91
C PRO A 665 -8.92 30.94 4.76
N THR A 666 -9.68 30.69 5.83
CA THR A 666 -10.72 29.66 5.86
C THR A 666 -12.08 30.19 6.28
N TYR A 667 -13.17 29.60 5.76
CA TYR A 667 -14.55 29.88 6.18
C TYR A 667 -15.28 28.59 6.58
N ILE A 668 -16.32 28.70 7.38
CA ILE A 668 -17.16 27.55 7.79
C ILE A 668 -18.11 27.22 6.63
N SER A 669 -17.97 26.05 6.00
CA SER A 669 -18.87 25.63 4.92
C SER A 669 -20.24 25.28 5.48
N GLU A 670 -21.31 25.88 4.96
CA GLU A 670 -22.71 25.56 5.32
C GLU A 670 -23.28 24.38 4.52
N LYS A 671 -22.54 23.88 3.51
CA LYS A 671 -22.98 22.76 2.68
C LYS A 671 -22.67 21.41 3.31
N VAL A 672 -23.22 20.35 2.70
CA VAL A 672 -23.08 18.96 3.16
C VAL A 672 -21.68 18.56 3.59
N LEU A 673 -20.63 18.93 2.84
CA LEU A 673 -19.26 18.53 3.21
C LEU A 673 -18.78 19.17 4.53
N GLY A 674 -19.11 20.44 4.77
CA GLY A 674 -18.84 21.12 6.03
C GLY A 674 -19.62 20.50 7.19
N ILE A 675 -20.90 20.18 6.97
CA ILE A 675 -21.77 19.52 7.97
C ILE A 675 -21.21 18.15 8.34
N LEU A 676 -20.88 17.30 7.34
CA LEU A 676 -20.31 15.98 7.55
C LEU A 676 -18.99 16.05 8.35
N TYR A 677 -18.10 16.98 7.97
CA TYR A 677 -16.80 17.17 8.62
C TYR A 677 -16.93 17.55 10.10
N ARG A 678 -17.79 18.52 10.42
CA ARG A 678 -17.98 19.00 11.79
C ARG A 678 -18.77 18.02 12.66
N SER A 679 -19.59 17.15 12.07
CA SER A 679 -20.37 16.14 12.80
C SER A 679 -19.51 15.00 13.38
N ILE A 680 -18.23 14.90 13.01
CA ILE A 680 -17.33 13.83 13.47
C ILE A 680 -16.22 14.43 14.33
N ASN A 681 -16.12 13.96 15.57
CA ASN A 681 -15.04 14.32 16.48
C ASN A 681 -13.76 13.54 16.13
N GLU A 682 -12.61 14.22 16.12
CA GLU A 682 -11.33 13.53 15.97
C GLU A 682 -10.84 13.09 17.35
N GLU A 683 -10.51 11.81 17.46
CA GLU A 683 -9.96 11.22 18.68
C GLU A 683 -8.48 10.89 18.46
N ALA A 684 -7.66 11.07 19.50
CA ALA A 684 -6.27 10.64 19.48
C ALA A 684 -6.18 9.13 19.75
N PHE A 685 -5.24 8.45 19.08
CA PHE A 685 -4.94 7.06 19.40
C PHE A 685 -4.20 6.96 20.73
N ASN A 686 -4.81 6.32 21.72
CA ASN A 686 -4.25 6.06 23.04
C ASN A 686 -4.10 4.54 23.22
N PRO A 687 -2.89 3.97 23.03
CA PRO A 687 -2.70 2.54 23.12
C PRO A 687 -2.95 2.00 24.53
N CYS A 688 -3.64 0.87 24.63
CA CYS A 688 -3.79 0.10 25.85
C CYS A 688 -2.56 -0.80 26.05
N TYR A 689 -1.83 -0.61 27.15
CA TYR A 689 -0.68 -1.45 27.55
C TYR A 689 -0.99 -2.36 28.74
N GLN A 690 -2.25 -2.39 29.19
CA GLN A 690 -2.65 -3.25 30.29
C GLN A 690 -2.68 -4.70 29.80
N MET A 691 -1.76 -5.52 30.32
CA MET A 691 -1.69 -6.92 29.95
C MET A 691 -2.81 -7.72 30.61
N VAL A 692 -3.46 -8.57 29.82
CA VAL A 692 -4.45 -9.55 30.28
C VAL A 692 -3.95 -10.91 29.82
N LEU A 693 -3.68 -11.81 30.76
CA LEU A 693 -3.34 -13.20 30.43
C LEU A 693 -4.64 -13.97 30.16
N ASP A 694 -4.66 -14.79 29.11
CA ASP A 694 -5.81 -15.62 28.77
C ASP A 694 -5.49 -17.07 29.15
N ASP A 695 -6.12 -17.54 30.23
CA ASP A 695 -5.89 -18.89 30.75
C ASP A 695 -6.34 -19.97 29.77
N ARG A 696 -7.23 -19.66 28.81
CA ARG A 696 -7.66 -20.59 27.75
C ARG A 696 -6.51 -20.99 26.83
N LEU A 697 -5.45 -20.19 26.75
CA LEU A 697 -4.28 -20.46 25.92
C LEU A 697 -3.21 -21.33 26.61
N HIS A 698 -3.50 -21.85 27.81
CA HIS A 698 -2.62 -22.81 28.48
C HIS A 698 -2.71 -24.20 27.83
N VAL A 699 -1.59 -24.67 27.29
CA VAL A 699 -1.50 -26.00 26.64
C VAL A 699 -0.38 -26.82 27.28
N GLN A 700 -0.65 -28.08 27.63
CA GLN A 700 0.37 -28.97 28.18
C GLN A 700 1.54 -29.16 27.21
N GLY A 701 2.76 -29.21 27.75
CA GLY A 701 3.99 -29.36 26.95
C GLY A 701 4.57 -28.05 26.42
N TYR A 702 3.96 -26.88 26.63
CA TYR A 702 4.49 -25.60 26.13
C TYR A 702 5.92 -25.29 26.61
N LYS A 703 6.28 -25.73 27.82
CA LYS A 703 7.59 -25.47 28.46
C LYS A 703 8.77 -25.92 27.59
N THR A 704 8.61 -26.95 26.75
CA THR A 704 9.69 -27.44 25.87
C THR A 704 10.09 -26.44 24.79
N TYR A 705 9.19 -25.52 24.41
CA TYR A 705 9.41 -24.54 23.35
C TYR A 705 9.74 -23.13 23.86
N VAL A 706 9.78 -22.91 25.18
CA VAL A 706 9.93 -21.56 25.76
C VAL A 706 11.27 -20.91 25.41
N GLU A 707 12.40 -21.63 25.52
CA GLU A 707 13.72 -21.05 25.20
C GLU A 707 13.86 -20.71 23.72
N GLU A 708 13.37 -21.58 22.84
CA GLU A 708 13.31 -21.33 21.40
C GLU A 708 12.44 -20.10 21.11
N ALA A 709 11.25 -20.02 21.71
CA ALA A 709 10.33 -18.91 21.55
C ALA A 709 10.96 -17.58 22.00
N ARG A 710 11.72 -17.54 23.11
CA ARG A 710 12.45 -16.34 23.53
C ARG A 710 13.49 -15.88 22.51
N LYS A 711 14.23 -16.81 21.90
CA LYS A 711 15.23 -16.49 20.87
C LYS A 711 14.56 -15.90 19.63
N ILE A 712 13.51 -16.56 19.13
CA ILE A 712 12.77 -16.11 17.94
C ILE A 712 12.09 -14.76 18.19
N LYS A 713 11.47 -14.57 19.37
CA LYS A 713 10.82 -13.31 19.75
C LYS A 713 11.78 -12.13 19.67
N ARG A 714 13.02 -12.27 20.17
CA ARG A 714 14.01 -11.18 20.12
C ARG A 714 14.31 -10.72 18.70
N THR A 715 14.45 -11.67 17.77
CA THR A 715 14.68 -11.35 16.35
C THR A 715 13.44 -10.72 15.74
N TYR A 716 12.24 -11.25 16.01
CA TYR A 716 10.97 -10.69 15.53
C TYR A 716 10.77 -9.24 16.01
N ASP A 717 10.97 -8.99 17.31
CA ASP A 717 10.85 -7.67 17.91
C ASP A 717 11.83 -6.67 17.26
N ALA A 718 13.05 -7.12 16.96
CA ALA A 718 14.05 -6.31 16.28
C ALA A 718 13.64 -5.96 14.84
N ASP A 719 13.09 -6.92 14.08
CA ASP A 719 12.61 -6.71 12.72
C ASP A 719 11.44 -5.73 12.67
N ILE A 720 10.45 -5.88 13.58
CA ILE A 720 9.31 -4.95 13.66
C ILE A 720 9.77 -3.55 14.09
N LYS A 721 10.67 -3.44 15.08
CA LYS A 721 11.25 -2.14 15.47
C LYS A 721 12.05 -1.51 14.33
N GLY A 722 12.78 -2.30 13.56
CA GLY A 722 13.45 -1.86 12.33
C GLY A 722 12.45 -1.26 11.34
N LEU A 723 11.33 -1.94 11.13
CA LEU A 723 10.25 -1.49 10.25
C LEU A 723 9.58 -0.19 10.75
N MET A 724 9.28 -0.12 12.05
CA MET A 724 8.75 1.08 12.70
C MET A 724 9.69 2.27 12.49
N ASN A 725 10.99 2.09 12.70
CA ASN A 725 11.99 3.14 12.52
C ASN A 725 12.14 3.56 11.05
N GLN A 726 12.13 2.60 10.13
CA GLN A 726 12.23 2.83 8.69
C GLN A 726 11.12 3.76 8.19
N TYR A 727 9.88 3.52 8.61
CA TYR A 727 8.71 4.30 8.17
C TYR A 727 8.27 5.38 9.18
N GLY A 728 8.96 5.46 10.33
CA GLY A 728 8.66 6.34 11.47
C GLY A 728 7.23 6.22 11.96
N VAL A 729 6.79 4.97 12.07
CA VAL A 729 5.54 4.58 12.71
C VAL A 729 5.79 4.45 14.22
N LYS A 730 4.85 4.93 15.04
CA LYS A 730 5.07 5.06 16.49
C LYS A 730 4.92 3.74 17.24
N THR A 731 4.00 2.90 16.81
CA THR A 731 3.60 1.69 17.54
C THR A 731 3.65 0.45 16.66
N GLU A 732 3.87 -0.72 17.27
CA GLU A 732 3.80 -1.99 16.53
C GLU A 732 2.38 -2.24 15.99
N PHE A 733 1.35 -1.76 16.70
CA PHE A 733 -0.05 -1.94 16.33
C PHE A 733 -0.37 -1.30 14.98
N GLU A 734 0.16 -0.11 14.71
CA GLU A 734 0.03 0.56 13.41
C GLU A 734 0.75 -0.21 12.30
N VAL A 735 1.88 -0.86 12.60
CA VAL A 735 2.64 -1.68 11.64
C VAL A 735 1.93 -2.99 11.33
N THR A 736 1.49 -3.73 12.35
CA THR A 736 0.90 -5.06 12.14
C THR A 736 -0.54 -4.99 11.62
N SER A 737 -1.24 -3.89 11.88
CA SER A 737 -2.58 -3.67 11.36
C SER A 737 -2.63 -2.95 10.01
N GLY A 738 -1.58 -2.19 9.66
CA GLY A 738 -1.57 -1.29 8.50
C GLY A 738 -2.41 -0.02 8.67
N TYR A 739 -3.06 0.17 9.82
CA TYR A 739 -3.85 1.34 10.16
C TYR A 739 -2.97 2.44 10.76
N ILE A 740 -2.18 3.09 9.90
CA ILE A 740 -1.23 4.11 10.33
C ILE A 740 -1.94 5.44 10.56
N VAL A 741 -1.88 5.93 11.80
CA VAL A 741 -2.54 7.15 12.25
C VAL A 741 -1.55 8.33 12.27
N ASN A 742 -0.30 8.09 12.69
CA ASN A 742 0.71 9.14 12.78
C ASN A 742 2.06 8.65 12.22
N THR A 743 2.56 9.30 11.18
CA THR A 743 3.95 9.13 10.72
C THR A 743 4.81 10.29 11.22
N ILE A 744 5.96 9.97 11.81
CA ILE A 744 6.94 10.96 12.29
C ILE A 744 7.81 11.47 11.11
N ILE A 745 7.89 10.73 10.00
CA ILE A 745 8.79 11.07 8.90
C ILE A 745 8.18 12.16 8.01
N ASN A 746 8.77 13.35 8.10
CA ASN A 746 8.51 14.47 7.19
C ASN A 746 9.17 14.31 5.80
N LEU A 747 10.18 13.41 5.65
CA LEU A 747 11.03 13.28 4.46
C LEU A 747 10.38 12.56 3.26
N GLU A 748 9.39 11.70 3.52
CA GLU A 748 8.55 11.14 2.47
C GLU A 748 7.11 11.53 2.80
N ARG A 749 6.69 12.72 2.37
CA ARG A 749 5.25 13.03 2.22
C ARG A 749 4.65 12.23 1.06
N LYS A 750 4.87 10.91 1.06
CA LYS A 750 4.10 9.96 0.26
C LYS A 750 2.65 10.07 0.71
N LYS A 751 1.71 9.83 -0.22
CA LYS A 751 0.30 9.74 0.17
C LYS A 751 0.20 8.65 1.23
N SER A 752 -0.58 8.88 2.29
CA SER A 752 -0.75 7.90 3.40
C SER A 752 -1.02 6.47 2.92
N ARG A 753 -1.70 6.31 1.77
CA ARG A 753 -1.92 5.01 1.12
C ARG A 753 -0.63 4.29 0.71
N ASP A 754 0.35 4.99 0.15
CA ASP A 754 1.59 4.38 -0.36
C ASP A 754 2.51 3.95 0.80
N ILE A 755 2.49 4.70 1.91
CA ILE A 755 3.17 4.33 3.15
C ILE A 755 2.53 3.08 3.73
N ASN A 756 1.20 3.04 3.88
CA ASN A 756 0.49 1.87 4.38
C ASN A 756 0.83 0.63 3.54
N LYS A 757 0.81 0.75 2.21
CA LYS A 757 1.18 -0.34 1.30
C LYS A 757 2.61 -0.83 1.53
N SER A 758 3.58 0.09 1.57
CA SER A 758 5.00 -0.25 1.75
C SER A 758 5.29 -0.90 3.11
N VAL A 759 4.65 -0.41 4.18
CA VAL A 759 4.74 -1.00 5.52
C VAL A 759 4.15 -2.40 5.53
N MET A 760 2.97 -2.59 4.93
CA MET A 760 2.30 -3.88 4.88
C MET A 760 3.04 -4.91 4.03
N ASP A 761 3.56 -4.54 2.86
CA ASP A 761 4.36 -5.45 2.02
C ASP A 761 5.60 -5.97 2.77
N ALA A 762 6.26 -5.10 3.55
CA ALA A 762 7.38 -5.48 4.39
C ALA A 762 6.96 -6.32 5.61
N PHE A 763 5.90 -5.92 6.32
CA PHE A 763 5.37 -6.66 7.46
C PHE A 763 4.89 -8.07 7.08
N ILE A 764 4.15 -8.21 5.97
CA ILE A 764 3.68 -9.52 5.50
C ILE A 764 4.86 -10.43 5.14
N SER A 765 5.94 -9.89 4.60
CA SER A 765 7.17 -10.65 4.35
C SER A 765 7.82 -11.15 5.64
N ILE A 766 7.93 -10.29 6.66
CA ILE A 766 8.39 -10.63 8.01
C ILE A 766 7.49 -11.73 8.60
N ARG A 767 6.17 -11.49 8.63
CA ARG A 767 5.19 -12.43 9.18
C ARG A 767 5.28 -13.80 8.49
N ARG A 768 5.41 -13.86 7.16
CA ARG A 768 5.56 -15.11 6.41
C ARG A 768 6.84 -15.85 6.81
N HIS A 769 7.95 -15.15 7.02
CA HIS A 769 9.20 -15.74 7.48
C HIS A 769 9.03 -16.40 8.85
N TYR A 770 8.50 -15.68 9.84
CA TYR A 770 8.28 -16.21 11.18
C TYR A 770 7.21 -17.30 11.22
N ARG A 771 6.19 -17.20 10.35
CA ARG A 771 5.20 -18.26 10.18
C ARG A 771 5.85 -19.55 9.68
N LYS A 772 6.76 -19.46 8.72
CA LYS A 772 7.51 -20.63 8.23
C LYS A 772 8.38 -21.25 9.34
N LEU A 773 9.07 -20.43 10.14
CA LEU A 773 9.85 -20.93 11.29
C LEU A 773 8.97 -21.61 12.36
N PHE A 774 7.75 -21.10 12.58
CA PHE A 774 6.78 -21.74 13.45
C PHE A 774 6.40 -23.12 12.94
N GLU A 775 6.18 -23.24 11.63
CA GLU A 775 5.64 -24.44 10.97
C GLU A 775 6.67 -25.50 10.56
N GLU A 776 7.96 -25.14 10.49
CA GLU A 776 9.03 -25.95 9.88
C GLU A 776 9.15 -27.37 10.44
N GLU A 777 8.85 -27.57 11.72
CA GLU A 777 8.96 -28.87 12.40
C GLU A 777 7.69 -29.75 12.31
N PHE A 778 6.59 -29.24 11.75
CA PHE A 778 5.28 -29.92 11.78
C PHE A 778 4.82 -30.47 10.43
N TYR A 779 5.35 -29.96 9.32
CA TYR A 779 5.03 -30.46 7.99
C TYR A 779 6.02 -31.53 7.51
N GLY A 780 5.50 -32.63 6.95
CA GLY A 780 6.33 -33.63 6.26
C GLY A 780 6.80 -33.11 4.91
N LYS A 781 7.94 -33.63 4.40
CA LYS A 781 8.41 -33.28 3.04
C LYS A 781 7.31 -33.59 2.01
N GLY A 782 6.68 -32.53 1.46
CA GLY A 782 5.70 -32.63 0.37
C GLY A 782 4.24 -32.86 0.77
N THR A 783 3.86 -32.75 2.05
CA THR A 783 2.45 -32.87 2.48
C THR A 783 2.00 -31.71 3.37
N ASN A 784 0.77 -31.21 3.13
CA ASN A 784 0.10 -30.21 3.99
C ASN A 784 -0.77 -30.87 5.08
N ILE A 785 -0.59 -32.16 5.36
CA ILE A 785 -1.41 -32.93 6.31
C ILE A 785 -0.65 -33.05 7.63
N ILE A 786 -1.20 -32.45 8.68
CA ILE A 786 -0.64 -32.47 10.03
C ILE A 786 -1.20 -33.69 10.77
N SER A 787 -0.34 -34.54 11.33
CA SER A 787 -0.79 -35.64 12.18
C SER A 787 -1.40 -35.11 13.49
N PRO A 788 -2.35 -35.80 14.14
CA PRO A 788 -2.92 -35.34 15.41
C PRO A 788 -1.86 -35.06 16.50
N VAL A 789 -0.76 -35.83 16.50
CA VAL A 789 0.37 -35.64 17.41
C VAL A 789 1.14 -34.35 17.06
N ALA A 790 1.39 -34.09 15.78
CA ALA A 790 2.02 -32.86 15.33
C ALA A 790 1.13 -31.64 15.61
N HIS A 791 -0.19 -31.78 15.51
CA HIS A 791 -1.15 -30.73 15.81
C HIS A 791 -1.11 -30.33 17.31
N ASN A 792 -1.07 -31.30 18.22
CA ASN A 792 -0.93 -31.02 19.66
C ASN A 792 0.41 -30.35 19.99
N ARG A 793 1.51 -30.76 19.34
CA ARG A 793 2.82 -30.10 19.50
C ARG A 793 2.81 -28.67 18.96
N MET A 794 2.15 -28.44 17.82
CA MET A 794 1.98 -27.10 17.23
C MET A 794 1.23 -26.16 18.17
N ARG A 795 0.19 -26.66 18.86
CA ARG A 795 -0.53 -25.90 19.90
C ARG A 795 0.33 -25.59 21.11
N ALA A 796 1.12 -26.56 21.58
CA ALA A 796 2.08 -26.32 22.67
C ALA A 796 3.12 -25.24 22.29
N LYS A 797 3.59 -25.23 21.04
CA LYS A 797 4.49 -24.17 20.53
C LYS A 797 3.81 -22.81 20.48
N ALA A 798 2.57 -22.72 19.99
CA ALA A 798 1.81 -21.48 19.96
C ALA A 798 1.57 -20.92 21.37
N ALA A 799 1.21 -21.78 22.33
CA ALA A 799 1.08 -21.43 23.74
C ALA A 799 2.40 -20.92 24.33
N ALA A 800 3.55 -21.49 23.94
CA ALA A 800 4.87 -21.00 24.35
C ALA A 800 5.16 -19.60 23.80
N TRP A 801 4.81 -19.32 22.53
CA TRP A 801 4.95 -17.98 21.94
C TRP A 801 4.08 -16.94 22.66
N TYR A 802 2.87 -17.32 23.05
CA TYR A 802 1.99 -16.49 23.87
C TYR A 802 2.58 -16.25 25.27
N PHE A 803 3.05 -17.31 25.94
CA PHE A 803 3.66 -17.26 27.27
C PHE A 803 4.84 -16.28 27.33
N VAL A 804 5.82 -16.38 26.41
CA VAL A 804 7.01 -15.52 26.41
C VAL A 804 6.71 -14.04 26.15
N THR A 805 5.47 -13.73 25.78
CA THR A 805 5.02 -12.39 25.42
C THR A 805 4.09 -11.79 26.48
N TYR A 806 3.17 -12.59 27.04
CA TYR A 806 2.09 -12.13 27.92
C TYR A 806 2.31 -12.46 29.40
N HIS A 807 3.12 -13.47 29.72
CA HIS A 807 3.25 -13.94 31.09
C HIS A 807 3.97 -12.92 31.99
N PRO A 808 3.48 -12.62 33.21
CA PRO A 808 4.07 -11.60 34.09
C PRO A 808 5.57 -11.75 34.36
N ALA A 809 6.08 -12.98 34.42
CA ALA A 809 7.51 -13.25 34.62
C ALA A 809 8.42 -12.74 33.48
N GLU A 810 7.87 -12.53 32.28
CA GLU A 810 8.59 -12.09 31.09
C GLU A 810 8.48 -10.57 30.87
N LEU A 811 7.55 -9.92 31.60
CA LEU A 811 7.26 -8.49 31.46
C LEU A 811 8.29 -7.64 32.20
N LYS A 812 9.44 -7.39 31.57
CA LYS A 812 10.48 -6.45 32.06
C LYS A 812 10.39 -5.09 31.37
N GLY A 813 10.83 -4.02 32.04
CA GLY A 813 10.96 -2.68 31.46
C GLY A 813 9.64 -1.90 31.31
N ASN A 814 9.71 -0.76 30.61
CA ASN A 814 8.60 0.17 30.43
C ASN A 814 7.47 -0.47 29.59
N PRO A 815 6.20 -0.48 30.06
CA PRO A 815 5.07 -1.02 29.31
C PRO A 815 4.95 -0.52 27.86
N SER A 816 5.29 0.74 27.58
CA SER A 816 5.19 1.32 26.23
C SER A 816 6.28 0.85 25.26
N GLU A 817 7.33 0.17 25.73
CA GLU A 817 8.42 -0.36 24.91
C GLU A 817 8.28 -1.88 24.65
N ARG A 818 7.26 -2.51 25.25
CA ARG A 818 6.97 -3.93 25.11
C ARG A 818 6.33 -4.20 23.75
N MET A 819 6.83 -5.23 23.08
CA MET A 819 6.30 -5.72 21.82
C MET A 819 5.46 -6.97 22.10
N ILE A 820 4.18 -6.94 21.74
CA ILE A 820 3.18 -7.97 22.02
C ILE A 820 2.58 -8.61 20.76
N SER A 821 3.00 -8.21 19.56
CA SER A 821 2.48 -8.76 18.30
C SER A 821 2.99 -10.17 17.94
N PHE A 822 4.10 -10.63 18.55
CA PHE A 822 4.78 -11.89 18.21
C PHE A 822 3.89 -13.16 18.16
N PRO A 823 3.09 -13.50 19.20
CA PRO A 823 2.31 -14.74 19.20
C PRO A 823 1.25 -14.78 18.11
N TRP A 824 0.76 -13.62 17.67
CA TRP A 824 -0.29 -13.49 16.68
C TRP A 824 0.15 -13.82 15.25
N VAL A 825 1.44 -14.09 15.02
CA VAL A 825 1.91 -14.76 13.80
C VAL A 825 1.24 -16.13 13.63
N ALA A 826 0.89 -16.80 14.74
CA ALA A 826 0.15 -18.07 14.79
C ALA A 826 -1.31 -17.90 15.26
N TYR A 827 -1.98 -16.80 14.88
CA TYR A 827 -3.32 -16.45 15.36
C TYR A 827 -4.37 -17.55 15.16
N ASP A 828 -4.34 -18.26 14.04
CA ASP A 828 -5.23 -19.36 13.69
C ASP A 828 -5.10 -20.51 14.68
N VAL A 829 -3.87 -20.91 15.03
CA VAL A 829 -3.62 -21.95 16.04
C VAL A 829 -4.06 -21.50 17.43
N LEU A 830 -3.89 -20.21 17.76
CA LEU A 830 -4.38 -19.65 19.02
C LEU A 830 -5.92 -19.63 19.08
N CYS A 831 -6.58 -19.27 17.99
CA CYS A 831 -8.04 -19.37 17.85
C CYS A 831 -8.52 -20.82 18.00
N ASP A 832 -7.82 -21.79 17.39
CA ASP A 832 -8.14 -23.21 17.48
C ASP A 832 -8.04 -23.72 18.93
N ILE A 833 -7.00 -23.32 19.68
CA ILE A 833 -6.85 -23.66 21.10
C ILE A 833 -8.08 -23.20 21.89
N VAL A 834 -8.50 -21.95 21.70
CA VAL A 834 -9.64 -21.36 22.43
C VAL A 834 -10.96 -22.05 22.08
N ASN A 835 -11.21 -22.28 20.79
CA ASN A 835 -12.48 -22.86 20.32
C ASN A 835 -12.71 -24.26 20.91
N GLU A 836 -11.67 -25.09 21.00
CA GLU A 836 -11.79 -26.41 21.62
C GLU A 836 -12.03 -26.37 23.14
N THR A 837 -11.40 -25.43 23.86
CA THR A 837 -11.64 -25.24 25.30
C THR A 837 -13.08 -24.82 25.56
N SER A 838 -13.67 -24.03 24.65
CA SER A 838 -15.08 -23.67 24.70
C SER A 838 -16.01 -24.86 24.43
N GLU A 839 -15.72 -25.72 23.45
CA GLU A 839 -16.53 -26.92 23.14
C GLU A 839 -16.48 -27.98 24.26
N SER A 840 -15.31 -28.17 24.87
CA SER A 840 -15.12 -29.11 25.99
C SER A 840 -15.83 -28.63 27.28
N ASN A 841 -15.93 -27.32 27.51
CA ASN A 841 -16.71 -26.76 28.61
C ASN A 841 -18.22 -26.85 28.38
N VAL A 842 -18.72 -26.70 27.15
CA VAL A 842 -20.15 -26.86 26.83
C VAL A 842 -20.61 -28.32 27.01
N ASN A 843 -19.77 -29.30 26.66
CA ASN A 843 -20.09 -30.72 26.87
C ASN A 843 -20.11 -31.14 28.36
N ASN A 844 -19.35 -30.45 29.23
CA ASN A 844 -19.39 -30.69 30.67
C ASN A 844 -20.64 -30.10 31.35
N VAL A 845 -21.24 -29.05 30.79
CA VAL A 845 -22.47 -28.43 31.34
C VAL A 845 -23.73 -29.24 30.98
N ILE A 846 -23.73 -29.98 29.86
CA ILE A 846 -24.89 -30.81 29.44
C ILE A 846 -25.04 -32.09 30.30
N ASN A 847 -24.00 -32.50 31.03
CA ASN A 847 -24.01 -33.74 31.84
C ASN A 847 -24.48 -33.58 33.29
N ILE A 848 -25.11 -32.47 33.67
CA ILE A 848 -25.73 -32.30 34.99
C ILE A 848 -27.25 -32.19 34.84
N LYS A 849 -27.94 -33.34 34.87
CA LYS A 849 -29.38 -33.43 35.17
C LYS A 849 -29.62 -34.23 36.45
N PRO A 850 -30.70 -33.93 37.19
CA PRO A 850 -30.80 -34.20 38.62
C PRO A 850 -31.26 -35.63 38.93
N ASN A 851 -30.74 -36.12 40.05
CA ASN A 851 -30.98 -37.43 40.64
C ASN A 851 -32.47 -37.65 40.96
N VAL A 852 -33.16 -38.52 40.21
CA VAL A 852 -34.47 -39.08 40.61
C VAL A 852 -34.31 -40.58 40.82
N LYS A 853 -34.48 -40.98 42.08
CA LYS A 853 -34.47 -42.37 42.55
C LYS A 853 -35.57 -43.17 41.86
N ASN A 854 -35.23 -44.35 41.32
CA ASN A 854 -36.16 -45.48 41.31
C ASN A 854 -35.42 -46.82 41.40
N LYS A 855 -35.89 -47.65 42.34
CA LYS A 855 -35.47 -49.02 42.63
C LYS A 855 -36.09 -49.97 41.59
N GLN A 856 -35.34 -50.96 41.09
CA GLN A 856 -35.74 -52.39 41.11
C GLN A 856 -34.73 -53.34 40.41
N LYS A 857 -34.17 -54.24 41.23
CA LYS A 857 -34.03 -55.71 41.08
C LYS A 857 -33.35 -56.39 39.87
N THR A 858 -32.13 -56.89 40.17
CA THR A 858 -31.62 -58.30 40.11
C THR A 858 -31.69 -59.17 38.84
N ALA A 859 -30.50 -59.50 38.32
CA ALA A 859 -29.92 -60.83 37.99
C ALA A 859 -28.87 -60.64 36.87
N GLY A 860 -27.61 -61.07 36.89
CA GLY A 860 -26.91 -62.11 37.61
C GLY A 860 -26.14 -62.97 36.60
N LYS A 861 -24.88 -62.65 36.25
CA LYS A 861 -23.85 -63.63 35.85
C LYS A 861 -22.45 -63.00 35.79
N LYS A 862 -21.52 -63.69 36.46
CA LYS A 862 -20.12 -63.34 36.76
C LYS A 862 -19.20 -63.58 35.55
N SER A 863 -18.21 -62.71 35.35
CA SER A 863 -16.86 -63.12 34.95
C SER A 863 -15.81 -62.32 35.73
N LYS A 864 -14.72 -63.00 36.09
CA LYS A 864 -13.64 -62.65 37.04
C LYS A 864 -12.69 -61.61 36.43
N SER A 865 -12.48 -60.47 37.10
CA SER A 865 -11.32 -60.07 37.92
C SER A 865 -10.02 -59.76 37.15
N ASN A 866 -9.58 -58.49 37.21
CA ASN A 866 -8.32 -58.15 37.84
C ASN A 866 -8.29 -56.69 38.30
N THR A 867 -7.96 -56.55 39.57
CA THR A 867 -7.82 -55.40 40.46
C THR A 867 -6.69 -54.46 40.05
N ILE A 868 -6.92 -53.14 40.09
CA ILE A 868 -5.91 -52.16 40.52
C ILE A 868 -6.58 -51.14 41.46
N ASN A 869 -5.86 -50.86 42.54
CA ASN A 869 -6.24 -50.17 43.75
C ASN A 869 -6.62 -48.69 43.58
N VAL A 870 -7.33 -48.23 44.60
CA VAL A 870 -7.89 -46.91 44.83
C VAL A 870 -7.03 -46.15 45.85
N LEU A 871 -6.84 -44.84 45.59
CA LEU A 871 -6.49 -43.69 46.48
C LEU A 871 -5.02 -43.48 46.93
N PRO A 872 -4.61 -42.23 47.28
CA PRO A 872 -5.44 -41.05 47.60
C PRO A 872 -5.09 -39.70 46.91
N LYS A 873 -6.07 -38.79 46.97
CA LYS A 873 -5.93 -37.34 46.87
C LYS A 873 -5.02 -36.82 47.99
N ASN A 874 -4.17 -35.84 47.69
CA ASN A 874 -3.75 -34.74 48.56
C ASN A 874 -2.94 -33.75 47.71
N ASP A 875 -3.52 -32.60 47.38
CA ASP A 875 -2.78 -31.42 46.89
C ASP A 875 -2.87 -30.37 48.00
N ASP A 876 -1.75 -30.10 48.65
CA ASP A 876 -1.60 -29.03 49.64
C ASP A 876 -0.64 -27.98 49.07
N ILE A 877 -1.11 -26.72 49.09
CA ILE A 877 -0.63 -25.57 48.28
C ILE A 877 0.64 -24.88 48.88
N ASN A 878 1.27 -25.45 49.89
CA ASN A 878 2.29 -24.74 50.69
C ASN A 878 3.76 -25.19 50.51
N ASP A 879 4.06 -26.23 49.71
CA ASP A 879 5.45 -26.68 49.52
C ASP A 879 6.24 -25.91 48.44
N ASP A 880 5.57 -25.12 47.60
CA ASP A 880 6.22 -24.39 46.49
C ASP A 880 6.92 -23.07 46.92
N ILE A 881 6.71 -22.60 48.15
CA ILE A 881 7.34 -21.37 48.65
C ILE A 881 8.75 -21.64 49.22
N GLU A 882 9.07 -22.87 49.63
CA GLU A 882 10.38 -23.21 50.18
C GLU A 882 11.41 -23.60 49.11
N VAL A 883 10.97 -24.15 47.98
CA VAL A 883 11.85 -24.49 46.84
C VAL A 883 12.34 -23.23 46.11
N LEU A 884 11.53 -22.16 46.08
CA LEU A 884 11.90 -20.87 45.49
C LEU A 884 12.91 -20.06 46.34
N LYS A 885 13.00 -20.29 47.66
CA LYS A 885 14.00 -19.63 48.51
C LYS A 885 15.39 -20.29 48.46
N ARG A 886 15.51 -21.53 48.00
CA ARG A 886 16.81 -22.24 47.89
C ARG A 886 17.53 -22.08 46.55
N SER A 887 16.94 -21.38 45.58
CA SER A 887 17.57 -21.10 44.27
C SER A 887 18.11 -19.67 44.13
N LEU A 888 18.14 -18.90 45.23
CA LEU A 888 18.61 -17.51 45.27
C LEU A 888 19.74 -17.27 46.30
N ASN A 889 20.61 -18.27 46.50
CA ASN A 889 21.94 -18.05 47.08
C ASN A 889 23.02 -18.33 46.04
#